data_AF-A0A1T4KPQ1-F1
#
_entry.id   AF-A0A1T4KPQ1-F1
#
_cell.length_a   1.000
_cell.length_b   1.000
_cell.length_c   1.000
_cell.angle_alpha   90.00
_cell.angle_beta   90.00
_cell.angle_gamma   90.00
#
_symmetry.space_group_name_H-M   'P 1'
#
loop_
_entity.id
_entity.type
_entity.pdbx_description
1 polymer ?
#
loop_
_entity_poly.entity_id
_entity_poly.type
_entity_poly.pdbx_seq_one_letter_code
_entity_poly.pdbx_strand_id
1 'polypeptide(L)'
;MGTWRSLLAGSVEPWELEELNNPTSLADAFAKSMSFGTGGIRGLMGIGPNRMNVLTVARATQGLADYLKSRQASSDLCVAIGYDTRIHSVDFARIAASVLAANGIIARMFDEPQPTPVLGYAIRQFGCDAGIVITASHNSKEYNGYKVYDSDGNQITDTVARAVQSCIERVDSLDGAQTMPYGEALSQGLVLTISDDIVDDFIDAVLDERIGIDAGGLKVVYSPLNGTGLVPAKKMLDCLGVDYELVPGQSEHDGYFPTCPKPNPENPEAMRKGMELAASLNADIFVATDPDSDRLGVAVVHDGQTRLLTGNEFGLLVLDRLARSGKLSAEAGRPVAVTTIVSTPLVDRLAEQEGLELRRTLTGFKYVGEQIGLLEKNGEKRRFCFGMEESCGYLRGTYVRDKDGICGLMLACEIAAACKSEGMNLIDALDDLYGRRGYMKDRQISLEFKGISGREAISSIMSALRIRGVCQVVDYELEKSIDYSLCVPMPCVGASSRQTLPSSDVLEYRFKNGCKIIFRPSGTESKIKAYLFASGKNNDEADERINTLSESVTAFLGHWNKAGENHMPSIHVVLLSGGSGTRLWPLSNSARSKQFLKVLRDELGNAVSMVQRVFSQIRKVPGNVDITIATSASQAESLEMQVPGRYALVTEPERRDTAPAIMLACEHLALEQGASDDDTVIVMPIDTYADQGYYDCIPKIADTVAQNDKGLVLLGVKPTYPSEKYGYILPSERSGEVMSVKTFKEKPNESTAREYIDEGGLWNCGVFAFKLGYLRAITETYFSSDHYGDYVTNYRQFPKNSFDYEVVEKEKSISVVTYDGTWKDLGTWNTLSEEMSEATSGPVFMDYGTTNNVHAINETGLPMVVAGVSNAVVVATPDGILVSGKEESAHIKGLVSEAAISCPMTEKRSWGSYRVLDYGRSAGARVTEFIVREGHCISLPVGNSFSGSMTVVSGSGVLSSSSETVNYQPGDCRKIGPSNFVELSATTDSILVCVC
;
A
#
# COMPACT_ATOMS: atom_id res chain seq x y z
N MET A 1 -5.84 -30.19 -21.27
CA MET A 1 -4.80 -31.12 -20.76
C MET A 1 -4.34 -32.15 -21.79
N GLY A 2 -5.21 -33.01 -22.32
CA GLY A 2 -4.81 -34.06 -23.29
C GLY A 2 -4.06 -33.53 -24.52
N THR A 3 -4.54 -32.42 -25.10
CA THR A 3 -3.88 -31.74 -26.23
C THR A 3 -2.49 -31.22 -25.86
N TRP A 4 -2.34 -30.56 -24.71
CA TRP A 4 -1.05 -30.07 -24.22
C TRP A 4 -0.03 -31.20 -24.03
N ARG A 5 -0.44 -32.34 -23.45
CA ARG A 5 0.43 -33.53 -23.32
C ARG A 5 0.88 -34.08 -24.67
N SER A 6 0.00 -34.08 -25.67
CA SER A 6 0.33 -34.55 -27.02
C SER A 6 1.30 -33.60 -27.72
N LEU A 7 1.11 -32.29 -27.59
CA LEU A 7 1.94 -31.28 -28.27
C LEU A 7 3.31 -31.10 -27.61
N LEU A 8 3.43 -31.36 -26.30
CA LEU A 8 4.67 -31.25 -25.53
C LEU A 8 5.39 -32.61 -25.35
N ALA A 9 4.93 -33.66 -26.05
CA ALA A 9 5.52 -34.98 -25.93
C ALA A 9 6.98 -34.97 -26.39
N GLY A 10 7.91 -35.32 -25.48
CA GLY A 10 9.36 -35.33 -25.76
C GLY A 10 10.07 -33.99 -25.58
N SER A 11 9.38 -32.95 -25.12
CA SER A 11 9.94 -31.61 -24.83
C SER A 11 9.74 -31.20 -23.36
N VAL A 12 9.57 -32.18 -22.48
CA VAL A 12 9.33 -32.00 -21.03
C VAL A 12 10.14 -33.03 -20.27
N GLU A 13 10.70 -32.63 -19.13
CA GLU A 13 11.45 -33.53 -18.27
C GLU A 13 10.51 -34.49 -17.47
N PRO A 14 11.00 -35.65 -17.00
CA PRO A 14 10.20 -36.59 -16.23
C PRO A 14 9.55 -35.97 -14.98
N TRP A 15 10.26 -35.09 -14.27
CA TRP A 15 9.76 -34.43 -13.06
C TRP A 15 8.63 -33.43 -13.36
N GLU A 16 8.61 -32.83 -14.56
CA GLU A 16 7.51 -31.96 -15.00
C GLU A 16 6.19 -32.74 -15.20
N LEU A 17 6.29 -34.01 -15.60
CA LEU A 17 5.14 -34.89 -15.74
C LEU A 17 4.64 -35.39 -14.38
N GLU A 18 5.53 -35.61 -13.42
CA GLU A 18 5.20 -36.02 -12.05
C GLU A 18 4.41 -34.95 -11.31
N GLU A 19 4.71 -33.65 -11.50
CA GLU A 19 3.94 -32.55 -10.90
C GLU A 19 2.44 -32.61 -11.26
N LEU A 20 2.10 -33.09 -12.46
CA LEU A 20 0.72 -33.18 -12.92
C LEU A 20 -0.10 -34.27 -12.22
N ASN A 21 0.56 -35.15 -11.44
CA ASN A 21 -0.13 -36.12 -10.60
C ASN A 21 -0.68 -35.47 -9.32
N ASN A 22 -0.22 -34.27 -8.96
CA ASN A 22 -0.75 -33.48 -7.86
C ASN A 22 -1.92 -32.59 -8.35
N PRO A 23 -3.16 -32.78 -7.83
CA PRO A 23 -4.32 -31.98 -8.23
C PRO A 23 -4.14 -30.46 -8.03
N THR A 24 -3.42 -30.04 -6.98
CA THR A 24 -3.16 -28.62 -6.70
C THR A 24 -2.22 -28.01 -7.72
N SER A 25 -1.11 -28.70 -8.04
CA SER A 25 -0.17 -28.25 -9.06
C SER A 25 -0.80 -28.22 -10.45
N LEU A 26 -1.68 -29.20 -10.75
CA LEU A 26 -2.44 -29.23 -11.99
C LEU A 26 -3.40 -28.04 -12.09
N ALA A 27 -4.14 -27.73 -11.02
CA ALA A 27 -5.04 -26.57 -11.00
C ALA A 27 -4.25 -25.27 -11.23
N ASP A 28 -3.13 -25.07 -10.54
CA ASP A 28 -2.26 -23.90 -10.73
C ASP A 28 -1.72 -23.78 -12.17
N ALA A 29 -1.33 -24.89 -12.79
CA ALA A 29 -0.78 -24.90 -14.15
C ALA A 29 -1.76 -24.40 -15.23
N PHE A 30 -3.08 -24.52 -14.97
CA PHE A 30 -4.14 -24.14 -15.91
C PHE A 30 -5.03 -22.98 -15.44
N ALA A 31 -4.84 -22.47 -14.21
CA ALA A 31 -5.66 -21.40 -13.64
C ALA A 31 -5.50 -20.04 -14.35
N LYS A 32 -4.34 -19.79 -14.97
CA LYS A 32 -4.04 -18.51 -15.65
C LYS A 32 -3.01 -18.72 -16.77
N SER A 33 -2.76 -17.67 -17.55
CA SER A 33 -1.58 -17.59 -18.42
C SER A 33 -0.44 -16.88 -17.71
N MET A 34 0.80 -17.20 -18.06
CA MET A 34 1.96 -16.42 -17.63
C MET A 34 1.89 -14.99 -18.17
N SER A 35 2.43 -14.03 -17.40
CA SER A 35 2.47 -12.61 -17.74
C SER A 35 3.80 -11.97 -17.33
N PHE A 36 4.08 -10.78 -17.87
CA PHE A 36 5.30 -10.03 -17.52
C PHE A 36 5.34 -9.63 -16.05
N GLY A 37 6.39 -10.05 -15.35
CA GLY A 37 6.79 -9.51 -14.05
C GLY A 37 7.91 -8.47 -14.17
N THR A 38 8.54 -8.13 -13.04
CA THR A 38 9.65 -7.15 -13.03
C THR A 38 10.88 -7.59 -13.81
N GLY A 39 11.11 -8.89 -13.93
CA GLY A 39 12.27 -9.47 -14.60
C GLY A 39 11.92 -10.33 -15.81
N GLY A 40 10.86 -9.98 -16.55
CA GLY A 40 10.32 -10.76 -17.67
C GLY A 40 9.20 -11.73 -17.27
N ILE A 41 8.82 -12.60 -18.20
CA ILE A 41 7.92 -13.74 -17.92
C ILE A 41 8.77 -14.83 -17.26
N ARG A 42 8.38 -15.31 -16.07
CA ARG A 42 9.08 -16.39 -15.36
C ARG A 42 8.09 -17.34 -14.73
N GLY A 43 8.40 -18.62 -14.73
CA GLY A 43 7.57 -19.65 -14.13
C GLY A 43 8.26 -20.99 -14.06
N LEU A 44 7.64 -21.94 -13.36
CA LEU A 44 8.05 -23.34 -13.39
C LEU A 44 7.95 -23.88 -14.82
N MET A 45 8.91 -24.70 -15.24
CA MET A 45 8.76 -25.50 -16.45
C MET A 45 7.69 -26.55 -16.24
N GLY A 46 6.99 -26.91 -17.31
CA GLY A 46 5.95 -27.93 -17.25
C GLY A 46 4.81 -27.73 -18.23
N ILE A 47 3.78 -28.55 -18.05
CA ILE A 47 2.60 -28.57 -18.92
C ILE A 47 1.56 -27.57 -18.45
N GLY A 48 1.18 -26.64 -19.33
CA GLY A 48 0.05 -25.74 -19.14
C GLY A 48 0.38 -24.29 -19.52
N PRO A 49 -0.65 -23.42 -19.62
CA PRO A 49 -0.48 -22.01 -19.95
C PRO A 49 0.21 -21.17 -18.84
N ASN A 50 0.23 -21.66 -17.60
CA ASN A 50 0.96 -21.06 -16.47
C ASN A 50 2.33 -21.72 -16.23
N ARG A 51 2.94 -22.32 -17.25
CA ARG A 51 4.25 -22.99 -17.17
C ARG A 51 5.12 -22.60 -18.35
N MET A 52 6.44 -22.55 -18.13
CA MET A 52 7.43 -22.38 -19.19
C MET A 52 7.52 -23.66 -20.00
N ASN A 53 7.24 -23.55 -21.30
CA ASN A 53 7.34 -24.64 -22.28
C ASN A 53 7.40 -24.06 -23.70
N VAL A 54 7.66 -24.90 -24.70
CA VAL A 54 7.80 -24.47 -26.09
C VAL A 54 6.58 -23.72 -26.64
N LEU A 55 5.35 -24.10 -26.23
CA LEU A 55 4.11 -23.44 -26.69
C LEU A 55 3.99 -22.03 -26.11
N THR A 56 4.24 -21.87 -24.82
CA THR A 56 4.19 -20.56 -24.16
C THR A 56 5.29 -19.61 -24.65
N VAL A 57 6.49 -20.12 -24.93
CA VAL A 57 7.59 -19.35 -25.54
C VAL A 57 7.24 -18.95 -26.98
N ALA A 58 6.68 -19.87 -27.77
CA ALA A 58 6.24 -19.57 -29.13
C ALA A 58 5.15 -18.49 -29.15
N ARG A 59 4.16 -18.60 -28.25
CA ARG A 59 3.09 -17.62 -28.06
C ARG A 59 3.63 -16.25 -27.66
N ALA A 60 4.54 -16.21 -26.68
CA ALA A 60 5.18 -14.97 -26.24
C ALA A 60 5.96 -14.28 -27.37
N THR A 61 6.67 -15.09 -28.17
CA THR A 61 7.44 -14.60 -29.32
C THR A 61 6.55 -14.11 -30.44
N GLN A 62 5.44 -14.78 -30.73
CA GLN A 62 4.46 -14.32 -31.72
C GLN A 62 3.87 -12.97 -31.31
N GLY A 63 3.48 -12.81 -30.03
CA GLY A 63 3.01 -11.52 -29.53
C GLY A 63 4.05 -10.40 -29.63
N LEU A 64 5.34 -10.71 -29.41
CA LEU A 64 6.42 -9.75 -29.64
C LEU A 64 6.57 -9.40 -31.14
N ALA A 65 6.52 -10.40 -32.04
CA ALA A 65 6.58 -10.17 -33.48
C ALA A 65 5.44 -9.27 -33.96
N ASP A 66 4.22 -9.52 -33.49
CA ASP A 66 3.04 -8.71 -33.81
C ASP A 66 3.19 -7.27 -33.29
N TYR A 67 3.72 -7.11 -32.08
CA TYR A 67 4.02 -5.80 -31.50
C TYR A 67 5.04 -5.02 -32.36
N LEU A 68 6.15 -5.64 -32.74
CA LEU A 68 7.19 -4.98 -33.54
C LEU A 68 6.66 -4.55 -34.91
N LYS A 69 5.94 -5.44 -35.60
CA LYS A 69 5.27 -5.14 -36.89
C LYS A 69 4.24 -4.02 -36.78
N SER A 70 3.57 -3.89 -35.64
CA SER A 70 2.61 -2.81 -35.42
C SER A 70 3.26 -1.42 -35.27
N ARG A 71 4.54 -1.36 -34.85
CA ARG A 71 5.26 -0.11 -34.63
C ARG A 71 5.96 0.42 -35.87
N GLN A 72 6.39 -0.47 -36.75
CA GLN A 72 7.15 -0.10 -37.93
C GLN A 72 6.72 -0.97 -39.11
N ALA A 73 6.41 -0.32 -40.23
CA ALA A 73 6.02 -0.99 -41.48
C ALA A 73 7.22 -1.56 -42.28
N SER A 74 8.43 -1.56 -41.70
CA SER A 74 9.66 -2.01 -42.36
C SER A 74 9.71 -3.54 -42.39
N SER A 75 10.27 -4.08 -43.47
CA SER A 75 10.55 -5.51 -43.63
C SER A 75 11.81 -5.98 -42.88
N ASP A 76 12.63 -5.05 -42.39
CA ASP A 76 14.00 -5.34 -41.96
C ASP A 76 14.13 -5.45 -40.44
N LEU A 77 13.11 -5.97 -39.76
CA LEU A 77 13.12 -6.14 -38.32
C LEU A 77 14.17 -7.17 -37.90
N CYS A 78 14.93 -6.86 -36.85
CA CYS A 78 15.98 -7.73 -36.31
C CYS A 78 15.88 -7.87 -34.79
N VAL A 79 15.98 -9.09 -34.28
CA VAL A 79 15.90 -9.39 -32.84
C VAL A 79 17.11 -10.22 -32.41
N ALA A 80 17.80 -9.78 -31.36
CA ALA A 80 18.88 -10.57 -30.75
C ALA A 80 18.33 -11.58 -29.73
N ILE A 81 18.90 -12.77 -29.65
CA ILE A 81 18.46 -13.85 -28.76
C ILE A 81 19.66 -14.41 -28.00
N GLY A 82 19.59 -14.35 -26.68
CA GLY A 82 20.52 -14.98 -25.75
C GLY A 82 19.81 -15.96 -24.81
N TYR A 83 20.59 -16.78 -24.13
CA TYR A 83 20.09 -17.76 -23.18
C TYR A 83 21.17 -18.16 -22.17
N ASP A 84 20.74 -18.66 -21.01
CA ASP A 84 21.65 -19.16 -19.98
C ASP A 84 21.84 -20.69 -20.02
N THR A 85 22.59 -21.22 -19.07
CA THR A 85 23.00 -22.64 -19.01
C THR A 85 21.89 -23.60 -18.56
N ARG A 86 20.68 -23.10 -18.30
CA ARG A 86 19.61 -23.89 -17.72
C ARG A 86 19.00 -24.91 -18.67
N ILE A 87 18.34 -25.90 -18.08
CA ILE A 87 17.55 -26.91 -18.79
C ILE A 87 16.55 -26.21 -19.73
N HIS A 88 16.48 -26.70 -20.97
CA HIS A 88 15.65 -26.19 -22.08
C HIS A 88 15.91 -24.76 -22.56
N SER A 89 16.86 -24.01 -22.00
CA SER A 89 17.10 -22.61 -22.41
C SER A 89 17.46 -22.47 -23.89
N VAL A 90 18.32 -23.36 -24.43
CA VAL A 90 18.66 -23.39 -25.86
C VAL A 90 17.48 -23.80 -26.74
N ASP A 91 16.63 -24.73 -26.28
CA ASP A 91 15.46 -25.19 -27.03
C ASP A 91 14.45 -24.06 -27.18
N PHE A 92 14.17 -23.36 -26.08
CA PHE A 92 13.28 -22.20 -26.07
C PHE A 92 13.83 -21.04 -26.92
N ALA A 93 15.15 -20.81 -26.91
CA ALA A 93 15.77 -19.80 -27.77
C ALA A 93 15.61 -20.15 -29.27
N ARG A 94 15.78 -21.43 -29.64
CA ARG A 94 15.52 -21.91 -31.01
C ARG A 94 14.05 -21.77 -31.41
N ILE A 95 13.12 -22.03 -30.49
CA ILE A 95 11.68 -21.80 -30.73
C ILE A 95 11.40 -20.32 -30.98
N ALA A 96 11.96 -19.42 -30.17
CA ALA A 96 11.82 -17.98 -30.39
C ALA A 96 12.37 -17.57 -31.76
N ALA A 97 13.58 -18.02 -32.11
CA ALA A 97 14.17 -17.77 -33.43
C ALA A 97 13.29 -18.28 -34.59
N SER A 98 12.71 -19.47 -34.43
CA SER A 98 11.83 -20.11 -35.41
C SER A 98 10.52 -19.34 -35.63
N VAL A 99 9.95 -18.76 -34.56
CA VAL A 99 8.74 -17.92 -34.67
C VAL A 99 9.04 -16.59 -35.34
N LEU A 100 10.15 -15.95 -34.96
CA LEU A 100 10.59 -14.69 -35.58
C LEU A 100 10.84 -14.87 -37.08
N ALA A 101 11.55 -15.92 -37.46
CA ALA A 101 11.84 -16.25 -38.86
C ALA A 101 10.56 -16.51 -39.66
N ALA A 102 9.61 -17.29 -39.13
CA ALA A 102 8.30 -17.52 -39.77
C ALA A 102 7.51 -16.23 -39.98
N ASN A 103 7.75 -15.23 -39.14
CA ASN A 103 7.19 -13.90 -39.23
C ASN A 103 7.99 -12.94 -40.14
N GLY A 104 9.06 -13.39 -40.79
CA GLY A 104 9.93 -12.57 -41.62
C GLY A 104 10.81 -11.60 -40.84
N ILE A 105 11.07 -11.88 -39.56
CA ILE A 105 11.95 -11.10 -38.67
C ILE A 105 13.28 -11.84 -38.55
N ILE A 106 14.40 -11.12 -38.76
CA ILE A 106 15.74 -11.69 -38.63
C ILE A 106 16.02 -11.97 -37.15
N ALA A 107 16.37 -13.20 -36.82
CA ALA A 107 16.78 -13.61 -35.47
C ALA A 107 18.30 -13.76 -35.41
N ARG A 108 18.99 -12.89 -34.66
CA ARG A 108 20.41 -13.04 -34.34
C ARG A 108 20.55 -13.80 -33.03
N MET A 109 21.11 -14.99 -33.04
CA MET A 109 21.17 -15.87 -31.86
C MET A 109 22.62 -16.25 -31.53
N PHE A 110 22.97 -16.32 -30.25
CA PHE A 110 24.24 -16.91 -29.82
C PHE A 110 24.22 -18.44 -29.98
N ASP A 111 25.33 -19.05 -30.34
CA ASP A 111 25.45 -20.52 -30.44
C ASP A 111 25.73 -21.18 -29.07
N GLU A 112 26.29 -20.41 -28.13
CA GLU A 112 26.61 -20.83 -26.77
C GLU A 112 25.89 -19.95 -25.74
N PRO A 113 25.67 -20.42 -24.49
CA PRO A 113 25.14 -19.59 -23.42
C PRO A 113 26.01 -18.36 -23.17
N GLN A 114 25.41 -17.18 -23.13
CA GLN A 114 26.11 -15.90 -22.93
C GLN A 114 25.42 -15.05 -21.85
N PRO A 115 26.17 -14.20 -21.12
CA PRO A 115 25.57 -13.32 -20.12
C PRO A 115 24.49 -12.40 -20.69
N THR A 116 23.50 -12.09 -19.86
CA THR A 116 22.50 -11.04 -20.13
C THR A 116 23.14 -9.70 -20.57
N PRO A 117 24.18 -9.16 -19.90
CA PRO A 117 24.80 -7.91 -20.34
C PRO A 117 25.46 -8.00 -21.72
N VAL A 118 25.98 -9.17 -22.13
CA VAL A 118 26.54 -9.37 -23.48
C VAL A 118 25.43 -9.29 -24.53
N LEU A 119 24.22 -9.84 -24.25
CA LEU A 119 23.07 -9.62 -25.14
C LEU A 119 22.68 -8.14 -25.21
N GLY A 120 22.59 -7.47 -24.07
CA GLY A 120 22.27 -6.03 -24.02
C GLY A 120 23.24 -5.19 -24.86
N TYR A 121 24.53 -5.58 -24.86
CA TYR A 121 25.55 -4.98 -25.70
C TYR A 121 25.34 -5.32 -27.18
N ALA A 122 25.13 -6.59 -27.52
CA ALA A 122 24.92 -7.05 -28.89
C ALA A 122 23.71 -6.39 -29.58
N ILE A 123 22.59 -6.18 -28.86
CA ILE A 123 21.41 -5.46 -29.39
C ILE A 123 21.83 -4.09 -29.95
N ARG A 124 22.65 -3.35 -29.18
CA ARG A 124 23.09 -2.00 -29.55
C ARG A 124 24.12 -2.03 -30.68
N GLN A 125 25.05 -2.99 -30.65
CA GLN A 125 26.09 -3.10 -31.69
C GLN A 125 25.52 -3.50 -33.05
N PHE A 126 24.54 -4.41 -33.08
CA PHE A 126 23.91 -4.86 -34.31
C PHE A 126 22.69 -4.03 -34.72
N GLY A 127 22.29 -3.04 -33.92
CA GLY A 127 21.13 -2.19 -34.19
C GLY A 127 19.81 -2.98 -34.22
N CYS A 128 19.67 -3.98 -33.36
CA CYS A 128 18.44 -4.78 -33.29
C CYS A 128 17.27 -3.95 -32.73
N ASP A 129 16.06 -4.25 -33.19
CA ASP A 129 14.82 -3.59 -32.75
C ASP A 129 14.35 -4.08 -31.37
N ALA A 130 14.73 -5.30 -31.00
CA ALA A 130 14.47 -5.88 -29.69
C ALA A 130 15.50 -6.97 -29.35
N GLY A 131 15.43 -7.46 -28.12
CA GLY A 131 16.14 -8.65 -27.68
C GLY A 131 15.29 -9.60 -26.84
N ILE A 132 15.67 -10.87 -26.83
CA ILE A 132 15.09 -11.93 -26.01
C ILE A 132 16.21 -12.60 -25.20
N VAL A 133 16.06 -12.70 -23.87
CA VAL A 133 16.90 -13.59 -23.06
C VAL A 133 16.05 -14.71 -22.50
N ILE A 134 16.44 -15.95 -22.76
CA ILE A 134 15.86 -17.13 -22.09
C ILE A 134 16.66 -17.40 -20.82
N THR A 135 16.10 -17.00 -19.67
CA THR A 135 16.70 -17.18 -18.36
C THR A 135 15.69 -16.92 -17.25
N ALA A 136 15.82 -17.65 -16.13
CA ALA A 136 15.16 -17.33 -14.88
C ALA A 136 16.07 -16.60 -13.88
N SER A 137 17.28 -16.17 -14.28
CA SER A 137 18.30 -15.59 -13.39
C SER A 137 18.55 -16.53 -12.19
N HIS A 138 18.57 -15.99 -10.97
CA HIS A 138 18.87 -16.70 -9.73
C HIS A 138 17.83 -17.73 -9.23
N ASN A 139 16.78 -18.02 -10.01
CA ASN A 139 15.75 -19.01 -9.65
C ASN A 139 16.26 -20.46 -9.78
N SER A 140 15.80 -21.36 -8.89
CA SER A 140 16.16 -22.79 -8.85
C SER A 140 15.82 -23.52 -10.14
N LYS A 141 16.59 -24.56 -10.49
CA LYS A 141 16.60 -25.28 -11.79
C LYS A 141 15.23 -25.58 -12.43
N GLU A 142 14.17 -25.74 -11.63
CA GLU A 142 12.81 -26.03 -12.09
C GLU A 142 12.14 -24.86 -12.84
N TYR A 143 12.60 -23.62 -12.61
CA TYR A 143 12.09 -22.43 -13.30
C TYR A 143 12.68 -22.26 -14.70
N ASN A 144 12.07 -21.49 -15.59
CA ASN A 144 12.77 -20.83 -16.70
C ASN A 144 12.12 -19.44 -16.91
N GLY A 145 12.58 -18.67 -17.89
CA GLY A 145 12.01 -17.35 -18.15
C GLY A 145 12.28 -16.82 -19.54
N TYR A 146 11.54 -15.78 -19.89
CA TYR A 146 11.57 -15.07 -21.16
C TYR A 146 11.58 -13.57 -20.87
N LYS A 147 12.74 -12.93 -21.03
CA LYS A 147 12.93 -11.49 -20.89
C LYS A 147 12.90 -10.82 -22.27
N VAL A 148 12.30 -9.63 -22.35
CA VAL A 148 12.29 -8.81 -23.57
C VAL A 148 13.03 -7.51 -23.33
N TYR A 149 13.85 -7.13 -24.30
CA TYR A 149 14.65 -5.90 -24.32
C TYR A 149 14.22 -5.04 -25.52
N ASP A 150 14.29 -3.72 -25.37
CA ASP A 150 14.09 -2.76 -26.44
C ASP A 150 15.37 -2.53 -27.27
N SER A 151 15.27 -1.70 -28.31
CA SER A 151 16.38 -1.36 -29.18
C SER A 151 17.50 -0.56 -28.52
N ASP A 152 17.25 0.05 -27.35
CA ASP A 152 18.29 0.71 -26.55
C ASP A 152 19.11 -0.32 -25.74
N GLY A 153 18.74 -1.61 -25.80
CA GLY A 153 19.34 -2.69 -25.01
C GLY A 153 18.85 -2.70 -23.56
N ASN A 154 17.74 -2.00 -23.26
CA ASN A 154 17.13 -1.95 -21.93
C ASN A 154 16.00 -2.97 -21.81
N GLN A 155 15.83 -3.57 -20.63
CA GLN A 155 14.66 -4.38 -20.40
C GLN A 155 13.40 -3.51 -20.50
N ILE A 156 12.36 -4.00 -21.17
CA ILE A 156 11.16 -3.20 -21.46
C ILE A 156 10.46 -2.70 -20.18
N THR A 157 10.11 -1.42 -20.14
CA THR A 157 9.37 -0.79 -19.03
C THR A 157 7.88 -1.13 -19.08
N ASP A 158 7.11 -0.76 -18.05
CA ASP A 158 5.74 -1.25 -17.85
C ASP A 158 4.78 -0.93 -19.00
N THR A 159 4.96 0.22 -19.65
CA THR A 159 4.11 0.63 -20.78
C THR A 159 4.33 -0.28 -21.99
N VAL A 160 5.60 -0.57 -22.31
CA VAL A 160 5.95 -1.47 -23.42
C VAL A 160 5.59 -2.91 -23.08
N ALA A 161 5.85 -3.35 -21.85
CA ALA A 161 5.48 -4.68 -21.37
C ALA A 161 3.97 -4.93 -21.46
N ARG A 162 3.13 -3.96 -21.07
CA ARG A 162 1.67 -4.04 -21.24
C ARG A 162 1.26 -4.14 -22.71
N ALA A 163 1.89 -3.37 -23.60
CA ALA A 163 1.58 -3.42 -25.03
C ALA A 163 1.96 -4.77 -25.66
N VAL A 164 3.12 -5.33 -25.32
CA VAL A 164 3.53 -6.68 -25.76
C VAL A 164 2.60 -7.74 -25.17
N GLN A 165 2.28 -7.65 -23.87
CA GLN A 165 1.34 -8.56 -23.21
C GLN A 165 -0.02 -8.60 -23.91
N SER A 166 -0.59 -7.44 -24.28
CA SER A 166 -1.85 -7.38 -25.04
C SER A 166 -1.76 -8.00 -26.44
N CYS A 167 -0.56 -8.10 -27.03
CA CYS A 167 -0.36 -8.86 -28.26
C CYS A 167 -0.32 -10.37 -27.98
N ILE A 168 0.39 -10.80 -26.93
CA ILE A 168 0.46 -12.22 -26.51
C ILE A 168 -0.94 -12.76 -26.18
N GLU A 169 -1.78 -11.98 -25.51
CA GLU A 169 -3.14 -12.37 -25.11
C GLU A 169 -4.07 -12.62 -26.29
N ARG A 170 -3.80 -12.00 -27.45
CA ARG A 170 -4.56 -12.21 -28.70
C ARG A 170 -4.14 -13.47 -29.45
N VAL A 171 -3.01 -14.06 -29.10
CA VAL A 171 -2.49 -15.29 -29.74
C VAL A 171 -3.09 -16.50 -29.04
N ASP A 172 -3.66 -17.43 -29.82
CA ASP A 172 -4.17 -18.70 -29.30
C ASP A 172 -3.06 -19.50 -28.60
N SER A 173 -3.40 -20.11 -27.46
CA SER A 173 -2.43 -20.78 -26.59
C SER A 173 -1.88 -22.11 -27.11
N LEU A 174 -2.52 -22.73 -28.11
CA LEU A 174 -2.19 -24.04 -28.64
C LEU A 174 -1.58 -23.98 -30.04
N ASP A 175 -2.18 -23.21 -30.95
CA ASP A 175 -1.79 -23.18 -32.37
C ASP A 175 -1.70 -21.78 -32.97
N GLY A 176 -1.73 -20.73 -32.14
CA GLY A 176 -1.72 -19.34 -32.61
C GLY A 176 -0.36 -18.82 -33.11
N ALA A 177 0.75 -19.48 -32.77
CA ALA A 177 2.09 -19.04 -33.15
C ALA A 177 2.52 -19.62 -34.50
N GLN A 178 2.96 -18.76 -35.42
CA GLN A 178 3.56 -19.18 -36.68
C GLN A 178 4.99 -19.66 -36.41
N THR A 179 5.35 -20.84 -36.93
CA THR A 179 6.68 -21.42 -36.76
C THR A 179 7.19 -22.00 -38.08
N MET A 180 8.51 -22.02 -38.25
CA MET A 180 9.18 -22.75 -39.32
C MET A 180 10.35 -23.55 -38.72
N PRO A 181 10.81 -24.65 -39.35
CA PRO A 181 11.93 -25.42 -38.81
C PRO A 181 13.20 -24.57 -38.65
N TYR A 182 13.85 -24.62 -37.49
CA TYR A 182 15.05 -23.84 -37.19
C TYR A 182 16.16 -24.01 -38.25
N GLY A 183 16.43 -25.24 -38.69
CA GLY A 183 17.44 -25.52 -39.72
C GLY A 183 17.09 -24.92 -41.08
N GLU A 184 15.81 -24.82 -41.42
CA GLU A 184 15.35 -24.13 -42.63
C GLU A 184 15.56 -22.62 -42.50
N ALA A 185 15.19 -22.04 -41.36
CA ALA A 185 15.38 -20.62 -41.07
C ALA A 185 16.85 -20.19 -41.12
N LEU A 186 17.76 -21.04 -40.61
CA LEU A 186 19.20 -20.84 -40.71
C LEU A 186 19.67 -20.88 -42.19
N SER A 187 19.22 -21.86 -42.96
CA SER A 187 19.60 -21.99 -44.38
C SER A 187 19.09 -20.84 -45.26
N GLN A 188 17.98 -20.21 -44.88
CA GLN A 188 17.40 -19.06 -45.57
C GLN A 188 17.99 -17.71 -45.11
N GLY A 189 18.90 -17.71 -44.12
CA GLY A 189 19.48 -16.50 -43.57
C GLY A 189 18.51 -15.66 -42.73
N LEU A 190 17.41 -16.26 -42.26
CA LEU A 190 16.45 -15.64 -41.34
C LEU A 190 16.91 -15.80 -39.88
N VAL A 191 17.72 -16.82 -39.60
CA VAL A 191 18.48 -16.94 -38.34
C VAL A 191 19.96 -16.73 -38.66
N LEU A 192 20.62 -15.87 -37.88
CA LEU A 192 22.04 -15.56 -38.00
C LEU A 192 22.73 -15.84 -36.66
N THR A 193 23.88 -16.51 -36.70
CA THR A 193 24.72 -16.69 -35.51
C THR A 193 25.43 -15.38 -35.17
N ILE A 194 25.46 -15.01 -33.89
CA ILE A 194 26.28 -13.91 -33.37
C ILE A 194 27.71 -14.43 -33.15
N SER A 195 28.72 -13.76 -33.72
CA SER A 195 30.13 -14.11 -33.55
C SER A 195 30.59 -13.96 -32.10
N ASP A 196 31.50 -14.82 -31.66
CA ASP A 196 32.13 -14.74 -30.33
C ASP A 196 32.97 -13.47 -30.13
N ASP A 197 33.36 -12.79 -31.21
CA ASP A 197 34.12 -11.53 -31.16
C ASP A 197 33.37 -10.44 -30.36
N ILE A 198 32.04 -10.51 -30.31
CA ILE A 198 31.22 -9.56 -29.53
C ILE A 198 31.51 -9.64 -28.02
N VAL A 199 31.97 -10.80 -27.54
CA VAL A 199 32.37 -10.98 -26.14
C VAL A 199 33.67 -10.23 -25.87
N ASP A 200 34.61 -10.25 -26.81
CA ASP A 200 35.86 -9.48 -26.69
C ASP A 200 35.58 -7.97 -26.75
N ASP A 201 34.76 -7.52 -27.70
CA ASP A 201 34.32 -6.12 -27.78
C ASP A 201 33.59 -5.66 -26.50
N PHE A 202 32.80 -6.56 -25.90
CA PHE A 202 32.14 -6.30 -24.62
C PHE A 202 33.16 -6.16 -23.49
N ILE A 203 34.14 -7.07 -23.40
CA ILE A 203 35.20 -7.01 -22.38
C ILE A 203 36.01 -5.72 -22.50
N ASP A 204 36.34 -5.29 -23.72
CA ASP A 204 37.01 -4.01 -23.96
C ASP A 204 36.15 -2.82 -23.50
N ALA A 205 34.84 -2.85 -23.79
CA ALA A 205 33.91 -1.81 -23.33
C ALA A 205 33.78 -1.75 -21.79
N VAL A 206 33.81 -2.91 -21.11
CA VAL A 206 33.84 -2.97 -19.64
C VAL A 206 35.18 -2.44 -19.11
N LEU A 207 36.30 -2.84 -19.73
CA LEU A 207 37.63 -2.44 -19.31
C LEU A 207 37.86 -0.92 -19.44
N ASP A 208 37.23 -0.26 -20.42
CA ASP A 208 37.26 1.20 -20.58
C ASP A 208 36.60 1.96 -19.42
N GLU A 209 35.76 1.28 -18.63
CA GLU A 209 35.05 1.87 -17.50
C GLU A 209 35.77 1.67 -16.15
N ARG A 210 36.99 1.10 -16.18
CA ARG A 210 37.84 0.87 -15.01
C ARG A 210 38.18 2.13 -14.22
N ILE A 211 38.41 1.96 -12.92
CA ILE A 211 38.96 3.00 -12.05
C ILE A 211 40.43 3.25 -12.43
N GLY A 212 41.15 2.22 -12.86
CA GLY A 212 42.57 2.23 -13.22
C GLY A 212 43.49 1.91 -12.05
N ILE A 213 43.04 1.05 -11.13
CA ILE A 213 43.85 0.54 -10.02
C ILE A 213 44.49 -0.78 -10.44
N ASP A 214 45.78 -0.96 -10.20
CA ASP A 214 46.47 -2.20 -10.50
C ASP A 214 46.02 -3.33 -9.54
N ALA A 215 45.41 -4.37 -10.11
CA ALA A 215 44.88 -5.50 -9.38
C ALA A 215 45.79 -6.75 -9.38
N GLY A 216 46.97 -6.70 -10.03
CA GLY A 216 47.79 -7.90 -10.24
C GLY A 216 48.38 -8.55 -8.98
N GLY A 217 48.30 -7.88 -7.83
CA GLY A 217 48.70 -8.41 -6.52
C GLY A 217 47.60 -9.13 -5.75
N LEU A 218 46.40 -9.27 -6.32
CA LEU A 218 45.28 -9.95 -5.69
C LEU A 218 45.24 -11.44 -5.99
N LYS A 219 44.79 -12.19 -4.98
CA LYS A 219 44.38 -13.58 -5.10
C LYS A 219 42.86 -13.67 -4.97
N VAL A 220 42.19 -14.15 -6.01
CA VAL A 220 40.72 -14.16 -6.10
C VAL A 220 40.21 -15.59 -6.26
N VAL A 221 39.12 -15.91 -5.58
CA VAL A 221 38.33 -17.11 -5.93
C VAL A 221 37.11 -16.67 -6.74
N TYR A 222 36.83 -17.34 -7.85
CA TYR A 222 35.70 -17.03 -8.70
C TYR A 222 34.76 -18.22 -8.91
N SER A 223 33.46 -17.96 -8.94
CA SER A 223 32.43 -18.93 -9.30
C SER A 223 31.37 -18.32 -10.23
N PRO A 224 31.10 -18.92 -11.40
CA PRO A 224 29.95 -18.55 -12.21
C PRO A 224 28.64 -19.21 -11.73
N LEU A 225 28.66 -19.98 -10.63
CA LEU A 225 27.53 -20.79 -10.15
C LEU A 225 26.90 -21.67 -11.25
N ASN A 226 27.76 -22.31 -12.06
CA ASN A 226 27.41 -23.10 -13.25
C ASN A 226 26.73 -22.30 -14.38
N GLY A 227 26.84 -20.97 -14.33
CA GLY A 227 26.27 -20.00 -15.24
C GLY A 227 27.18 -19.55 -16.38
N THR A 228 26.69 -18.55 -17.11
CA THR A 228 27.28 -17.96 -18.32
C THR A 228 28.52 -17.09 -18.07
N GLY A 229 28.79 -16.71 -16.82
CA GLY A 229 29.87 -15.78 -16.47
C GLY A 229 31.28 -16.33 -16.67
N LEU A 230 31.45 -17.66 -16.80
CA LEU A 230 32.76 -18.33 -16.81
C LEU A 230 33.74 -17.71 -17.80
N VAL A 231 33.35 -17.68 -19.07
CA VAL A 231 34.22 -17.23 -20.18
C VAL A 231 34.58 -15.74 -20.04
N PRO A 232 33.62 -14.81 -19.94
CA PRO A 232 33.94 -13.39 -19.83
C PRO A 232 34.64 -13.01 -18.52
N ALA A 233 34.32 -13.66 -17.39
CA ALA A 233 35.01 -13.40 -16.13
C ALA A 233 36.48 -13.80 -16.19
N LYS A 234 36.81 -14.95 -16.79
CA LYS A 234 38.21 -15.35 -17.00
C LYS A 234 38.96 -14.34 -17.85
N LYS A 235 38.37 -13.94 -18.99
CA LYS A 235 38.96 -12.91 -19.87
C LYS A 235 39.22 -11.61 -19.09
N MET A 236 38.26 -11.16 -18.29
CA MET A 236 38.41 -9.95 -17.47
C MET A 236 39.51 -10.11 -16.41
N LEU A 237 39.55 -11.22 -15.67
CA LEU A 237 40.57 -11.49 -14.66
C LEU A 237 41.98 -11.57 -15.26
N ASP A 238 42.11 -12.21 -16.43
CA ASP A 238 43.36 -12.27 -17.20
C ASP A 238 43.80 -10.85 -17.65
N CYS A 239 42.86 -10.03 -18.14
CA CYS A 239 43.13 -8.62 -18.51
C CYS A 239 43.59 -7.76 -17.33
N LEU A 240 43.07 -8.03 -16.13
CA LEU A 240 43.46 -7.34 -14.89
C LEU A 240 44.76 -7.89 -14.28
N GLY A 241 45.30 -9.00 -14.79
CA GLY A 241 46.51 -9.65 -14.29
C GLY A 241 46.35 -10.29 -12.91
N VAL A 242 45.11 -10.62 -12.50
CA VAL A 242 44.78 -11.17 -11.18
C VAL A 242 45.09 -12.67 -11.12
N ASP A 243 45.65 -13.14 -10.00
CA ASP A 243 45.77 -14.58 -9.71
C ASP A 243 44.41 -15.11 -9.23
N TYR A 244 43.84 -16.11 -9.92
CA TYR A 244 42.52 -16.63 -9.57
C TYR A 244 42.39 -18.14 -9.59
N GLU A 245 41.51 -18.64 -8.74
CA GLU A 245 41.11 -20.04 -8.66
C GLU A 245 39.61 -20.19 -8.86
N LEU A 246 39.19 -21.20 -9.64
CA LEU A 246 37.78 -21.48 -9.90
C LEU A 246 37.23 -22.45 -8.86
N VAL A 247 35.99 -22.23 -8.41
CA VAL A 247 35.34 -23.14 -7.46
C VAL A 247 35.01 -24.49 -8.12
N PRO A 248 35.59 -25.62 -7.67
CA PRO A 248 35.33 -26.91 -8.27
C PRO A 248 33.87 -27.34 -8.19
N GLY A 249 33.32 -27.79 -9.32
CA GLY A 249 31.91 -28.19 -9.45
C GLY A 249 30.93 -27.04 -9.62
N GLN A 250 31.41 -25.80 -9.64
CA GLN A 250 30.63 -24.60 -10.02
C GLN A 250 31.14 -23.93 -11.30
N SER A 251 32.28 -24.37 -11.84
CA SER A 251 32.90 -23.83 -13.06
C SER A 251 32.28 -24.35 -14.35
N GLU A 252 31.63 -25.52 -14.34
CA GLU A 252 31.09 -26.14 -15.55
C GLU A 252 29.67 -25.65 -15.84
N HIS A 253 29.32 -25.43 -17.10
CA HIS A 253 27.94 -25.14 -17.51
C HIS A 253 27.05 -26.35 -17.20
N ASP A 254 26.22 -26.25 -16.17
CA ASP A 254 25.33 -27.31 -15.71
C ASP A 254 24.01 -26.71 -15.21
N GLY A 255 22.96 -26.87 -16.03
CA GLY A 255 21.62 -26.36 -15.75
C GLY A 255 20.90 -27.00 -14.56
N TYR A 256 21.46 -28.06 -13.96
CA TYR A 256 20.95 -28.63 -12.71
C TYR A 256 21.47 -27.91 -11.46
N PHE A 257 22.44 -27.00 -11.59
CA PHE A 257 23.05 -26.25 -10.48
C PHE A 257 23.41 -27.16 -9.28
N PRO A 258 24.24 -28.20 -9.48
CA PRO A 258 24.35 -29.35 -8.57
C PRO A 258 24.81 -29.00 -7.16
N THR A 259 25.44 -27.85 -6.97
CA THR A 259 25.97 -27.39 -5.67
C THR A 259 25.20 -26.21 -5.09
N CYS A 260 24.22 -25.68 -5.82
CA CYS A 260 23.47 -24.47 -5.48
C CYS A 260 21.99 -24.63 -5.84
N PRO A 261 21.16 -25.20 -4.96
CA PRO A 261 19.73 -25.35 -5.21
C PRO A 261 19.05 -24.04 -5.64
N LYS A 262 19.52 -22.91 -5.10
CA LYS A 262 19.18 -21.56 -5.55
C LYS A 262 20.47 -20.78 -5.87
N PRO A 263 20.85 -20.64 -7.15
CA PRO A 263 22.11 -20.00 -7.56
C PRO A 263 22.02 -18.47 -7.48
N ASN A 264 21.80 -17.94 -6.27
CA ASN A 264 21.78 -16.51 -5.99
C ASN A 264 23.04 -16.13 -5.19
N PRO A 265 23.92 -15.23 -5.67
CA PRO A 265 25.06 -14.76 -4.90
C PRO A 265 24.70 -14.02 -3.59
N GLU A 266 23.44 -13.60 -3.41
CA GLU A 266 22.94 -13.09 -2.13
C GLU A 266 22.74 -14.20 -1.07
N ASN A 267 22.67 -15.47 -1.49
CA ASN A 267 22.41 -16.61 -0.60
C ASN A 267 23.72 -17.19 -0.06
N PRO A 268 23.95 -17.16 1.27
CA PRO A 268 25.13 -17.77 1.88
C PRO A 268 25.36 -19.24 1.51
N GLU A 269 24.29 -20.02 1.28
CA GLU A 269 24.41 -21.43 0.89
C GLU A 269 25.05 -21.60 -0.50
N ALA A 270 24.69 -20.75 -1.47
CA ALA A 270 25.27 -20.77 -2.80
C ALA A 270 26.75 -20.35 -2.78
N MET A 271 27.08 -19.42 -1.88
CA MET A 271 28.44 -18.88 -1.69
C MET A 271 29.35 -19.79 -0.86
N ARG A 272 28.79 -20.75 -0.11
CA ARG A 272 29.52 -21.55 0.90
C ARG A 272 30.79 -22.22 0.36
N LYS A 273 30.70 -22.92 -0.77
CA LYS A 273 31.86 -23.64 -1.33
C LYS A 273 33.00 -22.70 -1.72
N GLY A 274 32.68 -21.55 -2.31
CA GLY A 274 33.68 -20.57 -2.71
C GLY A 274 34.30 -19.86 -1.50
N MET A 275 33.51 -19.57 -0.47
CA MET A 275 34.02 -19.04 0.80
C MET A 275 34.97 -20.05 1.48
N GLU A 276 34.62 -21.34 1.54
CA GLU A 276 35.50 -22.39 2.07
C GLU A 276 36.82 -22.48 1.31
N LEU A 277 36.77 -22.43 -0.03
CA LEU A 277 37.96 -22.43 -0.87
C LEU A 277 38.81 -21.17 -0.64
N ALA A 278 38.20 -19.99 -0.59
CA ALA A 278 38.89 -18.73 -0.34
C ALA A 278 39.60 -18.70 1.02
N ALA A 279 38.95 -19.20 2.07
CA ALA A 279 39.57 -19.37 3.38
C ALA A 279 40.77 -20.33 3.33
N SER A 280 40.63 -21.48 2.64
CA SER A 280 41.71 -22.48 2.54
C SER A 280 42.93 -21.97 1.76
N LEU A 281 42.71 -21.09 0.79
CA LEU A 281 43.75 -20.51 -0.07
C LEU A 281 44.29 -19.19 0.45
N ASN A 282 43.73 -18.67 1.55
CA ASN A 282 43.96 -17.31 2.04
C ASN A 282 43.82 -16.28 0.90
N ALA A 283 42.74 -16.39 0.13
CA ALA A 283 42.41 -15.45 -0.93
C ALA A 283 41.97 -14.10 -0.35
N ASP A 284 42.23 -13.02 -1.07
CA ASP A 284 41.85 -11.68 -0.65
C ASP A 284 40.33 -11.49 -0.72
N ILE A 285 39.72 -11.97 -1.81
CA ILE A 285 38.26 -11.95 -2.02
C ILE A 285 37.77 -13.23 -2.71
N PHE A 286 36.52 -13.58 -2.45
CA PHE A 286 35.71 -14.51 -3.23
C PHE A 286 34.59 -13.75 -3.92
N VAL A 287 34.40 -14.01 -5.21
CA VAL A 287 33.37 -13.36 -6.02
C VAL A 287 32.59 -14.40 -6.83
N ALA A 288 31.29 -14.18 -6.96
CA ALA A 288 30.44 -15.09 -7.74
C ALA A 288 29.38 -14.34 -8.54
N THR A 289 29.14 -14.78 -9.76
CA THR A 289 28.04 -14.28 -10.61
C THR A 289 26.88 -15.27 -10.60
N ASP A 290 25.66 -14.77 -10.79
CA ASP A 290 24.48 -15.62 -10.97
C ASP A 290 24.42 -16.22 -12.39
N PRO A 291 23.47 -17.15 -12.69
CA PRO A 291 23.49 -17.94 -13.93
C PRO A 291 23.52 -17.12 -15.23
N ASP A 292 22.83 -15.98 -15.27
CA ASP A 292 22.81 -15.05 -16.41
C ASP A 292 23.78 -13.86 -16.25
N SER A 293 24.56 -13.87 -15.17
CA SER A 293 25.68 -12.96 -14.87
C SER A 293 25.31 -11.48 -14.92
N ASP A 294 24.10 -11.18 -14.46
CA ASP A 294 23.64 -9.82 -14.21
C ASP A 294 23.86 -9.40 -12.74
N ARG A 295 24.30 -10.32 -11.86
CA ARG A 295 24.65 -10.04 -10.46
C ARG A 295 26.08 -10.41 -10.11
N LEU A 296 26.62 -9.77 -9.07
CA LEU A 296 27.88 -10.14 -8.43
C LEU A 296 27.78 -10.16 -6.90
N GLY A 297 28.06 -11.30 -6.27
CA GLY A 297 28.31 -11.40 -4.83
C GLY A 297 29.79 -11.27 -4.52
N VAL A 298 30.12 -10.66 -3.37
CA VAL A 298 31.49 -10.46 -2.91
C VAL A 298 31.61 -10.91 -1.46
N ALA A 299 32.58 -11.78 -1.17
CA ALA A 299 32.93 -12.19 0.18
C ALA A 299 34.42 -11.98 0.43
N VAL A 300 34.77 -11.76 1.70
CA VAL A 300 36.13 -11.39 2.13
C VAL A 300 36.56 -12.35 3.23
N VAL A 301 37.82 -12.78 3.22
CA VAL A 301 38.44 -13.43 4.38
C VAL A 301 38.96 -12.33 5.31
N HIS A 302 38.37 -12.22 6.49
CA HIS A 302 38.71 -11.22 7.51
C HIS A 302 38.85 -11.93 8.86
N ASP A 303 39.99 -11.75 9.54
CA ASP A 303 40.32 -12.42 10.81
C ASP A 303 40.13 -13.95 10.83
N GLY A 304 40.45 -14.60 9.70
CA GLY A 304 40.30 -16.04 9.53
C GLY A 304 38.86 -16.53 9.35
N GLN A 305 37.89 -15.62 9.22
CA GLN A 305 36.50 -15.92 8.90
C GLN A 305 36.09 -15.32 7.56
N THR A 306 35.19 -15.99 6.85
CA THR A 306 34.64 -15.46 5.60
C THR A 306 33.38 -14.67 5.87
N ARG A 307 33.32 -13.43 5.38
CA ARG A 307 32.13 -12.57 5.46
C ARG A 307 31.63 -12.24 4.06
N LEU A 308 30.37 -12.60 3.79
CA LEU A 308 29.64 -12.17 2.61
C LEU A 308 29.17 -10.73 2.80
N LEU A 309 29.47 -9.85 1.85
CA LEU A 309 28.97 -8.48 1.81
C LEU A 309 27.55 -8.46 1.23
N THR A 310 26.69 -7.60 1.76
CA THR A 310 25.38 -7.33 1.14
C THR A 310 25.57 -6.54 -0.16
N GLY A 311 24.57 -6.59 -1.04
CA GLY A 311 24.62 -5.82 -2.28
C GLY A 311 24.71 -4.30 -2.03
N ASN A 312 24.10 -3.83 -0.94
CA ASN A 312 24.21 -2.46 -0.45
C ASN A 312 25.63 -2.11 0.03
N GLU A 313 26.25 -2.97 0.84
CA GLU A 313 27.61 -2.75 1.38
C GLU A 313 28.63 -2.61 0.24
N PHE A 314 28.62 -3.54 -0.72
CA PHE A 314 29.55 -3.47 -1.85
C PHE A 314 29.25 -2.27 -2.77
N GLY A 315 27.98 -1.97 -3.04
CA GLY A 315 27.61 -0.78 -3.82
C GLY A 315 28.06 0.54 -3.19
N LEU A 316 28.02 0.65 -1.86
CA LEU A 316 28.55 1.80 -1.12
C LEU A 316 30.07 1.92 -1.26
N LEU A 317 30.81 0.81 -1.16
CA LEU A 317 32.26 0.80 -1.34
C LEU A 317 32.66 1.25 -2.76
N VAL A 318 31.92 0.78 -3.77
CA VAL A 318 32.13 1.20 -5.17
C VAL A 318 31.91 2.70 -5.31
N LEU A 319 30.79 3.24 -4.80
CA LEU A 319 30.49 4.66 -4.95
C LEU A 319 31.47 5.55 -4.15
N ASP A 320 31.85 5.18 -2.93
CA ASP A 320 32.86 5.91 -2.12
C ASP A 320 34.22 5.90 -2.83
N ARG A 321 34.64 4.76 -3.39
CA ARG A 321 35.92 4.68 -4.12
C ARG A 321 35.88 5.48 -5.41
N LEU A 322 34.80 5.43 -6.18
CA LEU A 322 34.63 6.24 -7.39
C LEU A 322 34.72 7.73 -7.08
N ALA A 323 34.02 8.19 -6.04
CA ALA A 323 34.07 9.59 -5.59
C ALA A 323 35.50 10.03 -5.20
N ARG A 324 36.22 9.16 -4.48
CA ARG A 324 37.60 9.44 -4.02
C ARG A 324 38.67 9.32 -5.12
N SER A 325 38.41 8.56 -6.17
CA SER A 325 39.38 8.28 -7.24
C SER A 325 39.65 9.48 -8.17
N GLY A 326 38.81 10.52 -8.13
CA GLY A 326 38.87 11.64 -9.08
C GLY A 326 38.43 11.27 -10.52
N LYS A 327 37.88 10.07 -10.74
CA LYS A 327 37.39 9.60 -12.06
C LYS A 327 36.04 10.18 -12.45
N LEU A 328 35.36 10.85 -11.52
CA LEU A 328 34.12 11.54 -11.80
C LEU A 328 34.43 12.86 -12.52
N SER A 329 34.07 12.93 -13.80
CA SER A 329 34.38 14.08 -14.66
C SER A 329 33.57 15.31 -14.28
N ALA A 330 34.17 16.23 -13.52
CA ALA A 330 33.56 17.53 -13.21
C ALA A 330 33.23 18.35 -14.47
N GLU A 331 33.98 18.17 -15.56
CA GLU A 331 33.74 18.82 -16.86
C GLU A 331 32.42 18.41 -17.53
N ALA A 332 31.90 17.23 -17.19
CA ALA A 332 30.63 16.74 -17.75
C ALA A 332 29.41 17.30 -16.98
N GLY A 333 29.65 18.09 -15.93
CA GLY A 333 28.63 18.53 -14.97
C GLY A 333 28.57 17.63 -13.74
N ARG A 334 27.53 17.80 -12.92
CA ARG A 334 27.33 17.02 -11.70
C ARG A 334 27.16 15.52 -12.04
N PRO A 335 28.03 14.61 -11.56
CA PRO A 335 27.90 13.18 -11.81
C PRO A 335 26.59 12.63 -11.24
N VAL A 336 26.01 11.65 -11.93
CA VAL A 336 24.69 11.07 -11.63
C VAL A 336 24.85 9.60 -11.26
N ALA A 337 24.52 9.27 -10.02
CA ALA A 337 24.32 7.90 -9.57
C ALA A 337 22.82 7.57 -9.59
N VAL A 338 22.47 6.32 -9.87
CA VAL A 338 21.08 5.86 -9.90
C VAL A 338 20.96 4.57 -9.08
N THR A 339 19.96 4.53 -8.19
CA THR A 339 19.69 3.38 -7.32
C THR A 339 18.18 3.23 -7.13
N THR A 340 17.71 2.23 -6.38
CA THR A 340 16.27 2.06 -6.13
C THR A 340 15.82 2.66 -4.81
N ILE A 341 14.50 2.82 -4.66
CA ILE A 341 13.87 3.21 -3.38
C ILE A 341 14.10 2.20 -2.25
N VAL A 342 14.41 0.93 -2.59
CA VAL A 342 14.66 -0.19 -1.67
C VAL A 342 16.15 -0.47 -1.44
N SER A 343 17.05 0.40 -1.93
CA SER A 343 18.48 0.37 -1.58
C SER A 343 18.80 1.28 -0.39
N THR A 344 19.92 1.02 0.29
CA THR A 344 20.33 1.68 1.54
C THR A 344 20.19 3.22 1.53
N PRO A 345 19.61 3.85 2.57
CA PRO A 345 19.60 5.31 2.72
C PRO A 345 20.98 5.93 2.90
N LEU A 346 22.01 5.14 3.27
CA LEU A 346 23.36 5.66 3.46
C LEU A 346 23.96 6.24 2.16
N VAL A 347 23.52 5.74 1.00
CA VAL A 347 23.93 6.26 -0.31
C VAL A 347 23.46 7.70 -0.55
N ASP A 348 22.37 8.14 0.10
CA ASP A 348 21.90 9.53 0.03
C ASP A 348 22.93 10.46 0.67
N ARG A 349 23.38 10.12 1.89
CA ARG A 349 24.40 10.88 2.62
C ARG A 349 25.73 10.92 1.87
N LEU A 350 26.13 9.79 1.28
CA LEU A 350 27.33 9.71 0.46
C LEU A 350 27.22 10.64 -0.75
N ALA A 351 26.12 10.57 -1.50
CA ALA A 351 25.90 11.43 -2.66
C ALA A 351 25.90 12.92 -2.30
N GLU A 352 25.26 13.29 -1.20
CA GLU A 352 25.16 14.67 -0.74
C GLU A 352 26.54 15.26 -0.39
N GLN A 353 27.37 14.48 0.30
CA GLN A 353 28.70 14.91 0.74
C GLN A 353 29.73 14.92 -0.39
N GLU A 354 29.60 14.03 -1.37
CA GLU A 354 30.47 13.96 -2.56
C GLU A 354 29.96 14.85 -3.71
N GLY A 355 28.88 15.60 -3.51
CA GLY A 355 28.33 16.53 -4.50
C GLY A 355 27.73 15.86 -5.73
N LEU A 356 27.27 14.61 -5.59
CA LEU A 356 26.65 13.81 -6.65
C LEU A 356 25.15 14.12 -6.75
N GLU A 357 24.60 13.92 -7.95
CA GLU A 357 23.16 13.77 -8.12
C GLU A 357 22.82 12.29 -7.96
N LEU A 358 21.96 11.96 -7.01
CA LEU A 358 21.46 10.60 -6.83
C LEU A 358 19.99 10.54 -7.21
N ARG A 359 19.60 9.60 -8.09
CA ARG A 359 18.21 9.36 -8.49
C ARG A 359 17.73 8.02 -7.93
N ARG A 360 16.57 8.00 -7.26
CA ARG A 360 15.96 6.77 -6.73
C ARG A 360 14.78 6.30 -7.56
N THR A 361 14.96 5.25 -8.33
CA THR A 361 13.91 4.65 -9.16
C THR A 361 13.12 3.58 -8.39
N LEU A 362 12.04 3.07 -8.99
CA LEU A 362 11.39 1.84 -8.51
C LEU A 362 12.34 0.64 -8.63
N THR A 363 12.03 -0.46 -7.93
CA THR A 363 12.78 -1.73 -8.03
C THR A 363 12.74 -2.28 -9.46
N GLY A 364 13.90 -2.66 -9.98
CA GLY A 364 14.10 -3.20 -11.32
C GLY A 364 15.06 -2.33 -12.13
N PHE A 365 16.20 -2.90 -12.51
CA PHE A 365 17.24 -2.20 -13.27
C PHE A 365 16.78 -1.56 -14.58
N LYS A 366 15.65 -1.99 -15.15
CA LYS A 366 15.03 -1.33 -16.31
C LYS A 366 14.80 0.17 -16.13
N TYR A 367 14.54 0.63 -14.91
CA TYR A 367 14.38 2.06 -14.61
C TYR A 367 15.73 2.76 -14.45
N VAL A 368 16.77 2.05 -14.00
CA VAL A 368 18.15 2.55 -14.02
C VAL A 368 18.61 2.73 -15.47
N GLY A 369 18.38 1.72 -16.32
CA GLY A 369 18.60 1.76 -17.77
C GLY A 369 17.84 2.91 -18.44
N GLU A 370 16.58 3.14 -18.07
CA GLU A 370 15.80 4.29 -18.57
C GLU A 370 16.48 5.63 -18.24
N GLN A 371 16.99 5.81 -17.02
CA GLN A 371 17.71 7.04 -16.63
C GLN A 371 19.01 7.22 -17.43
N ILE A 372 19.74 6.13 -17.70
CA ILE A 372 20.94 6.17 -18.57
C ILE A 372 20.54 6.60 -19.99
N GLY A 373 19.46 6.01 -20.53
CA GLY A 373 18.93 6.37 -21.85
C GLY A 373 18.48 7.84 -21.93
N LEU A 374 17.86 8.38 -20.87
CA LEU A 374 17.48 9.78 -20.79
C LEU A 374 18.69 10.72 -20.76
N LEU A 375 19.73 10.38 -19.98
CA LEU A 375 20.98 11.13 -19.98
C LEU A 375 21.63 11.12 -21.36
N GLU A 376 21.67 9.98 -22.04
CA GLU A 376 22.21 9.88 -23.39
C GLU A 376 21.44 10.73 -24.40
N LYS A 377 20.09 10.65 -24.38
CA LYS A 377 19.21 11.44 -25.25
C LYS A 377 19.38 12.95 -25.04
N ASN A 378 19.72 13.38 -23.83
CA ASN A 378 20.00 14.79 -23.49
C ASN A 378 21.45 15.23 -23.80
N GLY A 379 22.30 14.35 -24.36
CA GLY A 379 23.72 14.65 -24.58
C GLY A 379 24.56 14.63 -23.29
N GLU A 380 24.01 14.10 -22.20
CA GLU A 380 24.56 14.11 -20.85
C GLU A 380 25.14 12.74 -20.43
N LYS A 381 25.37 11.80 -21.37
CA LYS A 381 25.80 10.42 -21.04
C LYS A 381 27.03 10.35 -20.11
N ARG A 382 27.97 11.30 -20.26
CA ARG A 382 29.19 11.37 -19.43
C ARG A 382 28.94 11.74 -17.97
N ARG A 383 27.73 12.22 -17.64
CA ARG A 383 27.30 12.45 -16.26
C ARG A 383 27.00 11.16 -15.53
N PHE A 384 26.56 10.08 -16.21
CA PHE A 384 26.27 8.82 -15.53
C PHE A 384 27.54 8.25 -14.91
N CYS A 385 27.54 8.12 -13.57
CA CYS A 385 28.68 7.61 -12.83
C CYS A 385 28.46 6.18 -12.34
N PHE A 386 27.29 5.80 -11.85
CA PHE A 386 27.10 4.46 -11.28
C PHE A 386 25.62 4.10 -11.15
N GLY A 387 25.28 2.85 -11.47
CA GLY A 387 23.98 2.25 -11.22
C GLY A 387 24.11 1.11 -10.23
N MET A 388 23.24 1.05 -9.21
CA MET A 388 23.22 -0.08 -8.28
C MET A 388 21.82 -0.50 -7.84
N GLU A 389 21.69 -1.78 -7.48
CA GLU A 389 20.55 -2.33 -6.74
C GLU A 389 21.07 -3.10 -5.52
N GLU A 390 20.28 -3.13 -4.44
CA GLU A 390 20.57 -3.89 -3.23
C GLU A 390 20.69 -5.41 -3.48
N SER A 391 20.10 -5.87 -4.58
CA SER A 391 20.11 -7.28 -5.02
C SER A 391 21.35 -7.67 -5.85
N CYS A 392 22.53 -7.12 -5.47
CA CYS A 392 23.83 -7.41 -6.08
C CYS A 392 23.97 -7.00 -7.56
N GLY A 393 23.27 -5.94 -7.97
CA GLY A 393 23.32 -5.42 -9.35
C GLY A 393 24.16 -4.16 -9.46
N TYR A 394 25.10 -4.12 -10.40
CA TYR A 394 26.02 -2.99 -10.57
C TYR A 394 26.25 -2.67 -12.05
N LEU A 395 26.43 -1.38 -12.35
CA LEU A 395 26.87 -0.93 -13.66
C LEU A 395 27.67 0.36 -13.54
N ARG A 396 28.89 0.35 -14.08
CA ARG A 396 29.67 1.55 -14.40
C ARG A 396 29.71 1.70 -15.92
N GLY A 397 29.36 2.87 -16.43
CA GLY A 397 29.38 3.15 -17.86
C GLY A 397 28.03 3.06 -18.57
N THR A 398 28.04 3.33 -19.88
CA THR A 398 26.81 3.44 -20.70
C THR A 398 26.78 2.50 -21.91
N TYR A 399 27.66 1.49 -21.94
CA TYR A 399 27.70 0.51 -23.03
C TYR A 399 26.50 -0.46 -23.00
N VAL A 400 25.89 -0.69 -21.83
CA VAL A 400 24.64 -1.47 -21.65
C VAL A 400 23.61 -0.73 -20.78
N ARG A 401 22.38 -1.25 -20.71
CA ARG A 401 21.27 -0.70 -19.90
C ARG A 401 20.75 -1.66 -18.83
N ASP A 402 21.46 -2.77 -18.61
CA ASP A 402 21.17 -3.74 -17.54
C ASP A 402 22.37 -3.83 -16.59
N LYS A 403 22.18 -4.56 -15.49
CA LYS A 403 23.26 -4.91 -14.57
C LYS A 403 24.32 -5.73 -15.29
N ASP A 404 25.56 -5.58 -14.87
CA ASP A 404 26.68 -6.35 -15.40
C ASP A 404 27.54 -6.92 -14.27
N GLY A 405 27.47 -8.24 -14.08
CA GLY A 405 28.30 -8.96 -13.13
C GLY A 405 29.79 -8.90 -13.46
N ILE A 406 30.17 -8.76 -14.73
CA ILE A 406 31.57 -8.67 -15.16
C ILE A 406 32.15 -7.29 -14.86
N CYS A 407 31.37 -6.22 -15.09
CA CYS A 407 31.68 -4.89 -14.57
C CYS A 407 31.83 -4.89 -13.05
N GLY A 408 30.91 -5.55 -12.34
CA GLY A 408 31.01 -5.71 -10.89
C GLY A 408 32.32 -6.40 -10.48
N LEU A 409 32.67 -7.51 -11.15
CA LEU A 409 33.89 -8.29 -10.91
C LEU A 409 35.15 -7.42 -11.04
N MET A 410 35.23 -6.65 -12.13
CA MET A 410 36.34 -5.71 -12.36
C MET A 410 36.45 -4.71 -11.21
N LEU A 411 35.34 -4.07 -10.85
CA LEU A 411 35.31 -3.09 -9.75
C LEU A 411 35.69 -3.73 -8.40
N ALA A 412 35.23 -4.96 -8.13
CA ALA A 412 35.57 -5.69 -6.91
C ALA A 412 37.07 -5.92 -6.80
N CYS A 413 37.72 -6.34 -7.89
CA CYS A 413 39.17 -6.54 -7.94
C CYS A 413 39.90 -5.20 -7.75
N GLU A 414 39.55 -4.14 -8.48
CA GLU A 414 40.22 -2.85 -8.35
C GLU A 414 40.09 -2.25 -6.93
N ILE A 415 38.91 -2.32 -6.33
CA ILE A 415 38.68 -1.78 -4.98
C ILE A 415 39.40 -2.61 -3.92
N ALA A 416 39.35 -3.95 -4.02
CA ALA A 416 40.07 -4.82 -3.11
C ALA A 416 41.60 -4.61 -3.20
N ALA A 417 42.13 -4.39 -4.39
CA ALA A 417 43.54 -4.10 -4.61
C ALA A 417 43.94 -2.75 -3.98
N ALA A 418 43.11 -1.72 -4.14
CA ALA A 418 43.33 -0.45 -3.46
C ALA A 418 43.33 -0.60 -1.94
N CYS A 419 42.33 -1.28 -1.37
CA CYS A 419 42.30 -1.55 0.07
C CYS A 419 43.55 -2.29 0.54
N LYS A 420 43.97 -3.34 -0.19
CA LYS A 420 45.17 -4.12 0.13
C LYS A 420 46.43 -3.26 0.12
N SER A 421 46.56 -2.35 -0.84
CA SER A 421 47.67 -1.38 -0.91
C SER A 421 47.68 -0.39 0.26
N GLU A 422 46.51 -0.13 0.86
CA GLU A 422 46.32 0.70 2.05
C GLU A 422 46.47 -0.10 3.36
N GLY A 423 46.80 -1.40 3.28
CA GLY A 423 46.91 -2.29 4.44
C GLY A 423 45.57 -2.71 5.06
N MET A 424 44.49 -2.61 4.27
CA MET A 424 43.11 -2.89 4.65
C MET A 424 42.51 -3.96 3.74
N ASN A 425 41.41 -4.60 4.16
CA ASN A 425 40.53 -5.34 3.26
C ASN A 425 39.20 -4.59 3.06
N LEU A 426 38.25 -5.18 2.33
CA LEU A 426 36.96 -4.53 2.06
C LEU A 426 36.09 -4.35 3.32
N ILE A 427 36.26 -5.19 4.35
CA ILE A 427 35.56 -5.04 5.64
C ILE A 427 36.11 -3.82 6.38
N ASP A 428 37.43 -3.68 6.45
CA ASP A 428 38.06 -2.52 7.08
C ASP A 428 37.65 -1.20 6.38
N ALA A 429 37.59 -1.23 5.05
CA ALA A 429 37.15 -0.08 4.27
C ALA A 429 35.66 0.25 4.49
N LEU A 430 34.82 -0.76 4.72
CA LEU A 430 33.41 -0.57 5.04
C LEU A 430 33.24 0.02 6.45
N ASP A 431 34.03 -0.46 7.42
CA ASP A 431 34.04 0.08 8.79
C ASP A 431 34.53 1.53 8.82
N ASP A 432 35.57 1.88 8.04
CA ASP A 432 35.99 3.27 7.84
C ASP A 432 34.87 4.13 7.23
N LEU A 433 34.18 3.63 6.20
CA LEU A 433 33.04 4.31 5.58
C LEU A 433 31.93 4.57 6.60
N TYR A 434 31.55 3.57 7.40
CA TYR A 434 30.57 3.75 8.47
C TYR A 434 31.03 4.74 9.54
N GLY A 435 32.31 4.72 9.92
CA GLY A 435 32.89 5.68 10.86
C GLY A 435 32.79 7.13 10.35
N ARG A 436 33.00 7.36 9.05
CA ARG A 436 32.90 8.68 8.42
C ARG A 436 31.47 9.15 8.17
N ARG A 437 30.58 8.24 7.79
CA ARG A 437 29.26 8.58 7.21
C ARG A 437 28.08 8.21 8.11
N GLY A 438 28.34 7.48 9.19
CA GLY A 438 27.35 6.97 10.14
C GLY A 438 26.97 5.51 9.86
N TYR A 439 26.61 4.81 10.94
CA TYR A 439 26.30 3.39 10.92
C TYR A 439 24.87 3.14 10.45
N MET A 440 24.73 2.22 9.49
CA MET A 440 23.44 1.80 8.94
C MET A 440 23.46 0.30 8.71
N LYS A 441 22.43 -0.39 9.19
CA LYS A 441 22.17 -1.80 8.90
C LYS A 441 20.95 -1.94 8.03
N ASP A 442 20.97 -2.94 7.17
CA ASP A 442 19.83 -3.31 6.34
C ASP A 442 19.50 -4.79 6.46
N ARG A 443 18.21 -5.10 6.31
CA ARG A 443 17.72 -6.48 6.25
C ARG A 443 16.49 -6.57 5.36
N GLN A 444 16.39 -7.65 4.58
CA GLN A 444 15.19 -7.99 3.84
C GLN A 444 14.47 -9.15 4.52
N ILE A 445 13.17 -9.00 4.74
CA ILE A 445 12.27 -10.08 5.12
C ILE A 445 11.41 -10.41 3.90
N SER A 446 11.31 -11.68 3.56
CA SER A 446 10.44 -12.17 2.49
C SER A 446 9.59 -13.30 3.04
N LEU A 447 8.27 -13.10 3.11
CA LEU A 447 7.33 -14.11 3.59
C LEU A 447 6.45 -14.59 2.45
N GLU A 448 6.29 -15.91 2.35
CA GLU A 448 5.44 -16.59 1.38
C GLU A 448 4.13 -17.03 2.02
N PHE A 449 3.02 -16.74 1.33
CA PHE A 449 1.67 -17.12 1.71
C PHE A 449 1.19 -18.19 0.73
N LYS A 450 0.88 -19.39 1.25
CA LYS A 450 0.51 -20.54 0.42
C LYS A 450 -0.97 -20.50 0.04
N GLY A 451 -1.29 -21.02 -1.16
CA GLY A 451 -2.67 -21.21 -1.62
C GLY A 451 -3.31 -20.01 -2.31
N ILE A 452 -4.56 -20.18 -2.75
CA ILE A 452 -5.36 -19.17 -3.47
C ILE A 452 -5.61 -17.93 -2.57
N SER A 453 -5.75 -18.13 -1.25
CA SER A 453 -5.92 -17.08 -0.24
C SER A 453 -4.66 -16.23 0.00
N GLY A 454 -3.49 -16.63 -0.49
CA GLY A 454 -2.24 -15.92 -0.21
C GLY A 454 -2.16 -14.53 -0.84
N ARG A 455 -2.78 -14.32 -2.01
CA ARG A 455 -2.85 -13.00 -2.65
C ARG A 455 -3.82 -12.07 -1.93
N GLU A 456 -4.95 -12.61 -1.50
CA GLU A 456 -5.94 -11.88 -0.70
C GLU A 456 -5.34 -11.45 0.63
N ALA A 457 -4.63 -12.34 1.33
CA ALA A 457 -3.91 -12.02 2.56
C ALA A 457 -2.90 -10.88 2.36
N ILE A 458 -2.12 -10.91 1.27
CA ILE A 458 -1.17 -9.85 0.94
C ILE A 458 -1.89 -8.52 0.64
N SER A 459 -3.00 -8.57 -0.09
CA SER A 459 -3.85 -7.40 -0.35
C SER A 459 -4.37 -6.81 0.97
N SER A 460 -4.88 -7.64 1.88
CA SER A 460 -5.35 -7.23 3.20
C SER A 460 -4.23 -6.66 4.06
N ILE A 461 -3.01 -7.22 4.01
CA ILE A 461 -1.83 -6.65 4.68
C ILE A 461 -1.53 -5.25 4.15
N MET A 462 -1.47 -5.08 2.83
CA MET A 462 -1.16 -3.79 2.20
C MET A 462 -2.25 -2.75 2.50
N SER A 463 -3.53 -3.15 2.45
CA SER A 463 -4.66 -2.31 2.86
C SER A 463 -4.60 -1.94 4.34
N ALA A 464 -4.30 -2.91 5.23
CA ALA A 464 -4.12 -2.65 6.64
C ALA A 464 -2.95 -1.70 6.91
N LEU A 465 -1.85 -1.81 6.18
CA LEU A 465 -0.71 -0.89 6.28
C LEU A 465 -1.07 0.52 5.78
N ARG A 466 -1.87 0.65 4.71
CA ARG A 466 -2.38 1.94 4.20
C ARG A 466 -3.33 2.62 5.19
N ILE A 467 -4.28 1.86 5.72
CA ILE A 467 -5.37 2.40 6.56
C ILE A 467 -4.91 2.58 8.02
N ARG A 468 -4.28 1.54 8.60
CA ARG A 468 -3.90 1.50 10.03
C ARG A 468 -2.48 2.01 10.30
N GLY A 469 -1.66 2.16 9.25
CA GLY A 469 -0.27 2.64 9.32
C GLY A 469 0.74 1.61 9.83
N VAL A 470 2.03 1.98 9.85
CA VAL A 470 3.13 1.10 10.32
C VAL A 470 3.24 0.98 11.85
N CYS A 471 2.50 1.81 12.59
CA CYS A 471 2.48 1.75 14.07
C CYS A 471 1.83 0.47 14.63
N GLN A 472 1.28 -0.40 13.77
CA GLN A 472 0.86 -1.75 14.16
C GLN A 472 2.03 -2.75 14.12
N VAL A 473 3.16 -2.33 13.55
CA VAL A 473 4.36 -3.15 13.36
C VAL A 473 5.42 -2.77 14.39
N VAL A 474 5.70 -1.47 14.55
CA VAL A 474 6.73 -0.96 15.47
C VAL A 474 6.27 0.33 16.14
N ASP A 475 6.61 0.50 17.42
CA ASP A 475 6.30 1.71 18.21
C ASP A 475 7.41 2.77 18.07
N TYR A 476 7.67 3.19 16.83
CA TYR A 476 8.58 4.30 16.51
C TYR A 476 7.80 5.52 16.05
N GLU A 477 8.27 6.70 16.41
CA GLU A 477 7.66 7.96 15.98
C GLU A 477 7.82 8.14 14.45
N LEU A 478 6.70 8.08 13.74
CA LEU A 478 6.64 8.21 12.29
C LEU A 478 6.96 9.65 11.87
N GLU A 479 7.93 9.81 10.97
CA GLU A 479 8.27 11.10 10.35
C GLU A 479 7.51 11.28 9.04
N LYS A 480 7.48 10.24 8.19
CA LYS A 480 6.88 10.32 6.86
C LYS A 480 6.36 8.96 6.39
N SER A 481 5.21 8.97 5.73
CA SER A 481 4.66 7.85 4.97
C SER A 481 4.60 8.22 3.48
N ILE A 482 4.93 7.29 2.60
CA ILE A 482 4.90 7.46 1.15
C ILE A 482 4.21 6.25 0.54
N ASP A 483 3.14 6.48 -0.23
CA ASP A 483 2.49 5.46 -1.06
C ASP A 483 2.86 5.68 -2.53
N TYR A 484 3.67 4.78 -3.07
CA TYR A 484 4.14 4.87 -4.46
C TYR A 484 3.04 4.54 -5.48
N SER A 485 1.86 4.09 -5.05
CA SER A 485 0.71 3.90 -5.95
C SER A 485 0.19 5.23 -6.50
N LEU A 486 0.48 6.34 -5.81
CA LEU A 486 0.04 7.70 -6.14
C LEU A 486 0.98 8.44 -7.11
N CYS A 487 1.86 7.73 -7.83
CA CYS A 487 2.78 8.31 -8.82
C CYS A 487 3.62 9.48 -8.27
N VAL A 488 4.30 9.25 -7.14
CA VAL A 488 5.04 10.29 -6.42
C VAL A 488 6.25 10.82 -7.21
N PRO A 489 6.72 12.06 -6.94
CA PRO A 489 7.96 12.56 -7.50
C PRO A 489 9.15 11.64 -7.20
N MET A 490 10.03 11.44 -8.19
CA MET A 490 11.23 10.62 -8.03
C MET A 490 12.14 11.22 -6.95
N PRO A 491 12.43 10.51 -5.85
CA PRO A 491 13.34 11.01 -4.83
C PRO A 491 14.73 11.24 -5.43
N CYS A 492 15.26 12.44 -5.23
CA CYS A 492 16.59 12.81 -5.71
C CYS A 492 17.38 13.53 -4.61
N VAL A 493 18.69 13.32 -4.60
CA VAL A 493 19.65 14.05 -3.77
C VAL A 493 20.54 14.88 -4.71
N GLY A 494 20.89 16.09 -4.29
CA GLY A 494 21.72 16.98 -5.10
C GLY A 494 21.02 17.56 -6.33
N ALA A 495 19.74 17.28 -6.57
CA ALA A 495 18.92 17.89 -7.62
C ALA A 495 17.42 17.80 -7.27
N SER A 496 16.61 18.69 -7.82
CA SER A 496 15.15 18.52 -7.83
C SER A 496 14.71 17.89 -9.15
N SER A 497 14.15 16.68 -9.07
CA SER A 497 13.56 16.04 -10.25
C SER A 497 12.13 16.53 -10.46
N ARG A 498 11.77 16.76 -11.72
CA ARG A 498 10.38 16.96 -12.17
C ARG A 498 9.73 15.66 -12.64
N GLN A 499 10.50 14.57 -12.71
CA GLN A 499 10.00 13.25 -13.11
C GLN A 499 9.24 12.60 -11.95
N THR A 500 8.09 12.02 -12.25
CA THR A 500 7.33 11.16 -11.34
C THR A 500 7.67 9.69 -11.57
N LEU A 501 7.63 8.90 -10.51
CA LEU A 501 7.74 7.45 -10.62
C LEU A 501 6.41 6.87 -11.11
N PRO A 502 6.43 5.76 -11.86
CA PRO A 502 5.21 5.01 -12.17
C PRO A 502 4.47 4.56 -10.90
N SER A 503 3.17 4.30 -11.01
CA SER A 503 2.39 3.71 -9.92
C SER A 503 2.94 2.33 -9.56
N SER A 504 3.16 2.09 -8.27
CA SER A 504 3.62 0.79 -7.75
C SER A 504 3.03 0.53 -6.37
N ASP A 505 2.60 -0.71 -6.11
CA ASP A 505 2.07 -1.11 -4.79
C ASP A 505 3.20 -1.23 -3.77
N VAL A 506 3.74 -0.09 -3.32
CA VAL A 506 4.86 0.00 -2.40
C VAL A 506 4.56 1.07 -1.36
N LEU A 507 4.75 0.72 -0.09
CA LEU A 507 4.57 1.63 1.03
C LEU A 507 5.92 1.83 1.72
N GLU A 508 6.31 3.08 1.92
CA GLU A 508 7.53 3.45 2.62
C GLU A 508 7.20 4.27 3.86
N TYR A 509 7.81 3.89 4.99
CA TYR A 509 7.69 4.56 6.27
C TYR A 509 9.09 4.98 6.75
N ARG A 510 9.24 6.26 7.10
CA ARG A 510 10.45 6.84 7.67
C ARG A 510 10.17 7.28 9.10
N PHE A 511 11.11 7.04 10.00
CA PHE A 511 10.98 7.31 11.43
C PHE A 511 12.01 8.35 11.89
N LYS A 512 11.65 9.14 12.90
CA LYS A 512 12.53 10.22 13.41
C LYS A 512 13.87 9.72 13.98
N ASN A 513 13.96 8.45 14.35
CA ASN A 513 15.20 7.83 14.82
C ASN A 513 16.16 7.43 13.69
N GLY A 514 15.81 7.71 12.42
CA GLY A 514 16.61 7.37 11.24
C GLY A 514 16.35 5.96 10.69
N CYS A 515 15.38 5.23 11.23
CA CYS A 515 14.94 3.95 10.69
C CYS A 515 13.99 4.13 9.49
N LYS A 516 13.94 3.13 8.62
CA LYS A 516 13.07 3.09 7.45
C LYS A 516 12.55 1.67 7.22
N ILE A 517 11.28 1.54 6.87
CA ILE A 517 10.65 0.27 6.47
C ILE A 517 9.96 0.47 5.14
N ILE A 518 10.11 -0.48 4.21
CA ILE A 518 9.40 -0.48 2.94
C ILE A 518 8.71 -1.83 2.75
N PHE A 519 7.40 -1.83 2.51
CA PHE A 519 6.63 -3.03 2.18
C PHE A 519 6.31 -3.06 0.69
N ARG A 520 6.49 -4.23 0.07
CA ARG A 520 6.24 -4.45 -1.35
C ARG A 520 5.77 -5.90 -1.59
N PRO A 521 4.59 -6.12 -2.21
CA PRO A 521 4.19 -7.44 -2.67
C PRO A 521 4.96 -7.84 -3.93
N SER A 522 5.10 -9.15 -4.13
CA SER A 522 5.64 -9.73 -5.36
C SER A 522 4.56 -9.73 -6.45
N GLY A 523 4.92 -9.35 -7.67
CA GLY A 523 3.97 -9.33 -8.80
C GLY A 523 3.68 -10.73 -9.37
N THR A 524 4.60 -11.68 -9.21
CA THR A 524 4.52 -13.02 -9.82
C THR A 524 4.16 -14.10 -8.81
N GLU A 525 4.64 -13.97 -7.56
CA GLU A 525 4.52 -14.97 -6.49
C GLU A 525 3.61 -14.44 -5.37
N SER A 526 2.97 -15.32 -4.60
CA SER A 526 2.21 -14.95 -3.39
C SER A 526 3.18 -14.66 -2.22
N LYS A 527 4.03 -13.65 -2.38
CA LYS A 527 5.03 -13.23 -1.39
C LYS A 527 4.96 -11.74 -1.12
N ILE A 528 5.20 -11.34 0.12
CA ILE A 528 5.44 -9.94 0.50
C ILE A 528 6.88 -9.77 0.98
N LYS A 529 7.51 -8.67 0.58
CA LYS A 529 8.86 -8.29 1.01
C LYS A 529 8.79 -7.04 1.87
N ALA A 530 9.56 -7.04 2.95
CA ALA A 530 9.83 -5.87 3.76
C ALA A 530 11.33 -5.56 3.75
N TYR A 531 11.71 -4.33 3.42
CA TYR A 531 13.08 -3.84 3.42
C TYR A 531 13.26 -2.92 4.62
N LEU A 532 14.18 -3.29 5.50
CA LEU A 532 14.40 -2.65 6.79
C LEU A 532 15.75 -1.94 6.75
N PHE A 533 15.79 -0.72 7.26
CA PHE A 533 17.01 0.04 7.44
C PHE A 533 17.02 0.65 8.84
N ALA A 534 18.13 0.51 9.54
CA ALA A 534 18.31 1.03 10.89
C ALA A 534 19.60 1.83 10.98
N SER A 535 19.47 3.12 11.26
CA SER A 535 20.61 3.98 11.60
C SER A 535 20.94 3.84 13.09
N GLY A 536 22.23 3.90 13.45
CA GLY A 536 22.70 3.96 14.83
C GLY A 536 23.85 4.94 15.01
N LYS A 537 24.14 5.34 16.26
CA LYS A 537 25.33 6.16 16.58
C LYS A 537 26.62 5.34 16.49
N ASN A 538 26.52 4.04 16.68
CA ASN A 538 27.57 3.04 16.54
C ASN A 538 26.97 1.76 15.92
N ASN A 539 27.84 0.77 15.68
CA ASN A 539 27.46 -0.51 15.09
C ASN A 539 26.42 -1.26 15.95
N ASP A 540 26.65 -1.32 17.26
CA ASP A 540 25.80 -2.04 18.22
C ASP A 540 24.37 -1.50 18.25
N GLU A 541 24.18 -0.18 18.29
CA GLU A 541 22.86 0.44 18.28
C GLU A 541 22.13 0.22 16.93
N ALA A 542 22.87 0.23 15.81
CA ALA A 542 22.29 -0.08 14.51
C ALA A 542 21.86 -1.56 14.42
N ASP A 543 22.66 -2.46 14.99
CA ASP A 543 22.35 -3.90 15.07
C ASP A 543 21.16 -4.20 16.00
N GLU A 544 21.05 -3.53 17.16
CA GLU A 544 19.89 -3.66 18.06
C GLU A 544 18.59 -3.21 17.36
N ARG A 545 18.62 -2.07 16.69
CA ARG A 545 17.46 -1.50 16.00
C ARG A 545 17.03 -2.35 14.80
N ILE A 546 17.97 -2.86 13.99
CA ILE A 546 17.60 -3.72 12.85
C ILE A 546 17.00 -5.04 13.34
N ASN A 547 17.50 -5.60 14.44
CA ASN A 547 16.94 -6.81 15.05
C ASN A 547 15.52 -6.56 15.58
N THR A 548 15.31 -5.45 16.31
CA THR A 548 13.99 -5.03 16.78
C THR A 548 12.99 -4.89 15.63
N LEU A 549 13.37 -4.16 14.56
CA LEU A 549 12.54 -4.01 13.37
C LEU A 549 12.22 -5.36 12.73
N SER A 550 13.22 -6.26 12.68
CA SER A 550 13.06 -7.56 12.05
C SER A 550 12.07 -8.45 12.80
N GLU A 551 12.17 -8.49 14.12
CA GLU A 551 11.28 -9.24 14.99
C GLU A 551 9.85 -8.70 14.90
N SER A 552 9.68 -7.38 15.00
CA SER A 552 8.41 -6.68 14.84
C SER A 552 7.72 -6.98 13.51
N VAL A 553 8.45 -6.85 12.40
CA VAL A 553 7.91 -7.09 11.06
C VAL A 553 7.61 -8.57 10.84
N THR A 554 8.47 -9.47 11.30
CA THR A 554 8.24 -10.93 11.19
C THR A 554 7.02 -11.35 12.00
N ALA A 555 6.86 -10.83 13.22
CA ALA A 555 5.69 -11.08 14.05
C ALA A 555 4.42 -10.57 13.37
N PHE A 556 4.42 -9.32 12.90
CA PHE A 556 3.29 -8.73 12.18
C PHE A 556 2.88 -9.58 10.98
N LEU A 557 3.80 -9.84 10.04
CA LEU A 557 3.49 -10.65 8.84
C LEU A 557 3.11 -12.09 9.19
N GLY A 558 3.72 -12.66 10.24
CA GLY A 558 3.42 -14.01 10.73
C GLY A 558 2.01 -14.17 11.30
N HIS A 559 1.44 -13.11 11.91
CA HIS A 559 0.03 -13.13 12.35
C HIS A 559 -0.92 -13.39 11.19
N TRP A 560 -0.69 -12.76 10.04
CA TRP A 560 -1.50 -12.95 8.83
C TRP A 560 -1.31 -14.34 8.22
N ASN A 561 -0.11 -14.91 8.30
CA ASN A 561 0.16 -16.25 7.78
C ASN A 561 -0.51 -17.34 8.63
N LYS A 562 -0.59 -17.14 9.96
CA LYS A 562 -1.30 -18.04 10.88
C LYS A 562 -2.83 -17.87 10.83
N ALA A 563 -3.31 -16.65 10.61
CA ALA A 563 -4.74 -16.38 10.42
C ALA A 563 -5.31 -17.11 9.19
N GLY A 564 -4.47 -17.39 8.17
CA GLY A 564 -4.82 -18.25 7.04
C GLY A 564 -4.92 -19.74 7.36
N GLU A 565 -4.37 -20.21 8.49
CA GLU A 565 -4.38 -21.64 8.90
C GLU A 565 -5.24 -21.91 10.15
N ASN A 566 -5.68 -20.88 10.87
CA ASN A 566 -6.73 -20.94 11.90
C ASN A 566 -7.38 -19.56 11.99
N HIS A 567 -8.53 -19.38 11.35
CA HIS A 567 -9.35 -18.18 11.48
C HIS A 567 -9.87 -18.11 12.93
N MET A 568 -9.13 -17.44 13.82
CA MET A 568 -9.76 -16.98 15.07
C MET A 568 -10.78 -15.92 14.66
N PRO A 569 -12.08 -16.08 14.99
CA PRO A 569 -13.10 -15.16 14.50
C PRO A 569 -12.77 -13.75 14.97
N SER A 570 -12.66 -12.85 14.00
CA SER A 570 -12.38 -11.44 14.26
C SER A 570 -13.69 -10.76 14.70
N ILE A 571 -13.62 -9.93 15.75
CA ILE A 571 -14.78 -9.20 16.26
C ILE A 571 -14.82 -7.84 15.57
N HIS A 572 -15.83 -7.63 14.73
CA HIS A 572 -16.08 -6.36 14.04
C HIS A 572 -17.17 -5.58 14.76
N VAL A 573 -16.88 -4.38 15.24
CA VAL A 573 -17.85 -3.46 15.84
C VAL A 573 -18.23 -2.37 14.84
N VAL A 574 -19.51 -2.32 14.46
CA VAL A 574 -20.06 -1.28 13.58
C VAL A 574 -20.76 -0.22 14.44
N LEU A 575 -20.22 1.01 14.45
CA LEU A 575 -20.81 2.15 15.17
C LEU A 575 -21.70 2.98 14.25
N LEU A 576 -22.95 3.15 14.64
CA LEU A 576 -23.92 3.96 13.89
C LEU A 576 -23.85 5.44 14.30
N SER A 577 -23.47 6.28 13.35
CA SER A 577 -23.21 7.71 13.53
C SER A 577 -23.94 8.60 12.48
N GLY A 578 -25.08 8.15 11.93
CA GLY A 578 -25.83 8.86 10.87
C GLY A 578 -26.99 9.78 11.29
N GLY A 579 -27.31 9.84 12.59
CA GLY A 579 -28.50 10.54 13.10
C GLY A 579 -28.48 12.07 12.90
N SER A 580 -29.62 12.66 12.51
CA SER A 580 -29.72 14.12 12.25
C SER A 580 -29.74 15.00 13.51
N GLY A 581 -30.02 14.43 14.69
CA GLY A 581 -29.94 15.10 15.99
C GLY A 581 -30.89 16.29 16.21
N THR A 582 -31.85 16.54 15.32
CA THR A 582 -32.66 17.78 15.31
C THR A 582 -33.53 18.01 16.55
N ARG A 583 -33.72 16.99 17.41
CA ARG A 583 -34.42 17.14 18.70
C ARG A 583 -33.65 17.98 19.72
N LEU A 584 -32.34 18.17 19.49
CA LEU A 584 -31.47 19.03 20.28
C LEU A 584 -31.20 20.38 19.60
N TRP A 585 -32.02 20.78 18.63
CA TRP A 585 -31.97 22.13 18.08
C TRP A 585 -32.13 23.17 19.21
N PRO A 586 -31.45 24.33 19.15
CA PRO A 586 -30.56 24.83 18.11
C PRO A 586 -29.11 24.38 18.28
N LEU A 587 -28.79 23.58 19.30
CA LEU A 587 -27.42 23.11 19.54
C LEU A 587 -26.98 22.03 18.52
N SER A 588 -27.93 21.21 18.06
CA SER A 588 -27.71 20.24 16.99
C SER A 588 -28.52 20.61 15.74
N ASN A 589 -27.87 20.46 14.57
CA ASN A 589 -28.49 20.62 13.25
C ASN A 589 -27.95 19.56 12.27
N SER A 590 -28.27 19.69 10.97
CA SER A 590 -27.86 18.74 9.94
C SER A 590 -26.35 18.68 9.69
N ALA A 591 -25.62 19.78 9.92
CA ALA A 591 -24.16 19.89 9.78
C ALA A 591 -23.42 19.59 11.10
N ARG A 592 -23.93 20.10 12.23
CA ARG A 592 -23.42 19.85 13.58
C ARG A 592 -24.35 18.90 14.32
N SER A 593 -24.11 17.60 14.20
CA SER A 593 -24.99 16.59 14.77
C SER A 593 -24.70 16.29 16.24
N LYS A 594 -25.73 15.82 16.96
CA LYS A 594 -25.72 15.61 18.42
C LYS A 594 -24.51 14.83 18.95
N GLN A 595 -24.03 13.86 18.17
CA GLN A 595 -22.97 12.94 18.56
C GLN A 595 -21.60 13.62 18.72
N PHE A 596 -21.44 14.79 18.08
CA PHE A 596 -20.21 15.59 18.07
C PHE A 596 -20.23 16.73 19.11
N LEU A 597 -21.30 16.86 19.91
CA LEU A 597 -21.44 17.91 20.92
C LEU A 597 -20.63 17.57 22.16
N LYS A 598 -19.67 18.43 22.52
CA LYS A 598 -18.82 18.29 23.72
C LYS A 598 -19.53 18.77 24.99
N VAL A 599 -20.59 18.08 25.37
CA VAL A 599 -21.43 18.42 26.53
C VAL A 599 -21.32 17.40 27.67
N LEU A 600 -20.58 16.32 27.47
CA LEU A 600 -20.30 15.28 28.48
C LEU A 600 -18.90 15.48 29.08
N ARG A 601 -18.62 14.77 30.18
CA ARG A 601 -17.31 14.75 30.83
C ARG A 601 -16.68 13.36 30.76
N ASP A 602 -15.36 13.31 30.56
CA ASP A 602 -14.58 12.08 30.74
C ASP A 602 -14.21 11.86 32.22
N GLU A 603 -13.50 10.75 32.50
CA GLU A 603 -13.01 10.40 33.84
C GLU A 603 -12.05 11.45 34.45
N LEU A 604 -11.48 12.33 33.62
CA LEU A 604 -10.57 13.41 34.01
C LEU A 604 -11.26 14.78 34.11
N GLY A 605 -12.57 14.86 33.84
CA GLY A 605 -13.35 16.10 33.85
C GLY A 605 -13.24 16.95 32.58
N ASN A 606 -12.62 16.46 31.51
CA ASN A 606 -12.56 17.17 30.23
C ASN A 606 -13.89 17.10 29.48
N ALA A 607 -14.22 18.15 28.73
CA ALA A 607 -15.40 18.15 27.89
C ALA A 607 -15.20 17.24 26.66
N VAL A 608 -16.02 16.21 26.54
CA VAL A 608 -15.97 15.20 25.47
C VAL A 608 -17.32 15.07 24.78
N SER A 609 -17.29 14.66 23.51
CA SER A 609 -18.50 14.32 22.77
C SER A 609 -18.93 12.88 22.97
N MET A 610 -20.14 12.53 22.52
CA MET A 610 -20.65 11.15 22.60
C MET A 610 -19.72 10.20 21.83
N VAL A 611 -19.29 10.59 20.61
CA VAL A 611 -18.37 9.79 19.80
C VAL A 611 -17.02 9.56 20.48
N GLN A 612 -16.43 10.60 21.07
CA GLN A 612 -15.16 10.46 21.80
C GLN A 612 -15.31 9.53 23.00
N ARG A 613 -16.43 9.64 23.71
CA ARG A 613 -16.72 8.82 24.88
C ARG A 613 -16.87 7.34 24.52
N VAL A 614 -17.81 7.01 23.62
CA VAL A 614 -18.08 5.63 23.20
C VAL A 614 -16.82 4.98 22.62
N PHE A 615 -16.11 5.70 21.74
CA PHE A 615 -14.90 5.18 21.12
C PHE A 615 -13.81 4.88 22.17
N SER A 616 -13.63 5.75 23.16
CA SER A 616 -12.67 5.52 24.24
C SER A 616 -13.00 4.30 25.12
N GLN A 617 -14.29 4.02 25.33
CA GLN A 617 -14.74 2.90 26.16
C GLN A 617 -14.58 1.56 25.43
N ILE A 618 -14.89 1.50 24.13
CA ILE A 618 -14.66 0.30 23.32
C ILE A 618 -13.16 -0.03 23.24
N ARG A 619 -12.30 0.99 23.17
CA ARG A 619 -10.84 0.79 23.16
C ARG A 619 -10.26 0.17 24.44
N LYS A 620 -11.00 0.22 25.56
CA LYS A 620 -10.61 -0.42 26.81
C LYS A 620 -10.93 -1.93 26.84
N VAL A 621 -11.72 -2.43 25.88
CA VAL A 621 -12.13 -3.84 25.83
C VAL A 621 -10.93 -4.70 25.41
N PRO A 622 -10.60 -5.78 26.16
CA PRO A 622 -9.50 -6.68 25.82
C PRO A 622 -9.83 -7.51 24.57
N GLY A 623 -8.90 -7.55 23.62
CA GLY A 623 -9.02 -8.28 22.35
C GLY A 623 -8.78 -7.39 21.13
N ASN A 624 -8.59 -8.01 19.95
CA ASN A 624 -8.43 -7.27 18.70
C ASN A 624 -9.82 -6.97 18.13
N VAL A 625 -10.41 -5.84 18.54
CA VAL A 625 -11.72 -5.36 18.05
C VAL A 625 -11.50 -4.36 16.92
N ASP A 626 -12.01 -4.69 15.73
CA ASP A 626 -11.98 -3.82 14.57
C ASP A 626 -13.22 -2.93 14.57
N ILE A 627 -13.04 -1.60 14.51
CA ILE A 627 -14.14 -0.64 14.56
C ILE A 627 -14.41 -0.09 13.16
N THR A 628 -15.65 -0.18 12.71
CA THR A 628 -16.15 0.49 11.50
C THR A 628 -17.22 1.50 11.92
N ILE A 629 -17.14 2.74 11.46
CA ILE A 629 -18.12 3.78 11.76
C ILE A 629 -18.95 4.08 10.50
N ALA A 630 -20.26 3.86 10.57
CA ALA A 630 -21.20 4.22 9.52
C ALA A 630 -21.78 5.61 9.79
N THR A 631 -21.53 6.56 8.90
CA THR A 631 -21.96 7.96 9.06
C THR A 631 -22.33 8.59 7.72
N SER A 632 -22.95 9.77 7.73
CA SER A 632 -23.19 10.51 6.48
C SER A 632 -21.90 11.16 5.97
N ALA A 633 -21.76 11.30 4.65
CA ALA A 633 -20.59 11.96 4.04
C ALA A 633 -20.31 13.37 4.61
N SER A 634 -21.36 14.12 4.98
CA SER A 634 -21.23 15.44 5.62
C SER A 634 -20.64 15.43 7.04
N GLN A 635 -20.64 14.28 7.71
CA GLN A 635 -20.20 14.12 9.10
C GLN A 635 -18.81 13.47 9.23
N ALA A 636 -18.30 12.86 8.14
CA ALA A 636 -17.00 12.19 8.08
C ALA A 636 -15.85 13.07 8.62
N GLU A 637 -15.77 14.31 8.15
CA GLU A 637 -14.71 15.25 8.54
C GLU A 637 -14.81 15.65 10.03
N SER A 638 -16.03 15.80 10.56
CA SER A 638 -16.25 16.08 11.98
C SER A 638 -15.84 14.91 12.88
N LEU A 639 -16.02 13.69 12.39
CA LEU A 639 -15.60 12.47 13.07
C LEU A 639 -14.07 12.38 13.16
N GLU A 640 -13.37 12.53 12.04
CA GLU A 640 -11.90 12.50 11.99
C GLU A 640 -11.25 13.56 12.88
N MET A 641 -11.83 14.77 12.94
CA MET A 641 -11.32 15.83 13.81
C MET A 641 -11.45 15.53 15.32
N GLN A 642 -12.46 14.75 15.73
CA GLN A 642 -12.73 14.50 17.15
C GLN A 642 -12.16 13.19 17.65
N VAL A 643 -12.12 12.17 16.79
CA VAL A 643 -11.59 10.86 17.09
C VAL A 643 -10.49 10.55 16.07
N PRO A 644 -9.26 11.08 16.27
CA PRO A 644 -8.14 10.68 15.44
C PRO A 644 -7.75 9.23 15.78
N GLY A 645 -7.74 8.30 14.82
CA GLY A 645 -7.36 6.92 15.10
C GLY A 645 -7.80 5.88 14.08
N ARG A 646 -7.55 4.60 14.42
CA ARG A 646 -7.75 3.42 13.55
C ARG A 646 -9.22 2.92 13.55
N TYR A 647 -10.05 3.40 12.66
CA TYR A 647 -11.35 2.79 12.34
C TYR A 647 -11.58 2.85 10.84
N ALA A 648 -12.40 1.96 10.31
CA ALA A 648 -12.89 2.08 8.93
C ALA A 648 -14.11 3.00 8.88
N LEU A 649 -14.26 3.74 7.80
CA LEU A 649 -15.33 4.71 7.64
C LEU A 649 -16.24 4.31 6.47
N VAL A 650 -17.53 4.14 6.76
CA VAL A 650 -18.56 3.85 5.77
C VAL A 650 -19.44 5.09 5.63
N THR A 651 -19.33 5.78 4.50
CA THR A 651 -20.11 6.99 4.24
C THR A 651 -21.40 6.65 3.50
N GLU A 652 -22.54 6.88 4.16
CA GLU A 652 -23.86 6.74 3.54
C GLU A 652 -24.07 7.80 2.45
N PRO A 653 -24.47 7.41 1.22
CA PRO A 653 -24.78 8.35 0.13
C PRO A 653 -25.96 9.26 0.42
N GLU A 654 -26.97 8.75 1.12
CA GLU A 654 -28.17 9.48 1.54
C GLU A 654 -28.73 8.90 2.84
N ARG A 655 -29.52 9.67 3.60
CA ARG A 655 -30.07 9.18 4.87
C ARG A 655 -31.28 8.25 4.63
N ARG A 656 -31.16 6.98 5.02
CA ARG A 656 -32.23 5.96 4.85
C ARG A 656 -32.56 5.14 6.09
N ASP A 657 -32.28 5.66 7.29
CA ASP A 657 -32.48 4.98 8.59
C ASP A 657 -31.43 3.86 8.84
N THR A 658 -31.56 3.09 9.93
CA THR A 658 -30.46 2.21 10.40
C THR A 658 -30.24 0.95 9.57
N ALA A 659 -31.27 0.36 8.94
CA ALA A 659 -31.08 -0.91 8.23
C ALA A 659 -30.14 -0.79 7.01
N PRO A 660 -30.31 0.18 6.09
CA PRO A 660 -29.40 0.38 4.96
C PRO A 660 -27.97 0.68 5.38
N ALA A 661 -27.79 1.44 6.46
CA ALA A 661 -26.47 1.79 6.97
C ALA A 661 -25.70 0.55 7.44
N ILE A 662 -26.38 -0.37 8.14
CA ILE A 662 -25.78 -1.62 8.59
C ILE A 662 -25.50 -2.54 7.40
N MET A 663 -26.42 -2.68 6.44
CA MET A 663 -26.21 -3.48 5.23
C MET A 663 -24.98 -3.01 4.45
N LEU A 664 -24.87 -1.70 4.19
CA LEU A 664 -23.71 -1.12 3.51
C LEU A 664 -22.42 -1.33 4.30
N ALA A 665 -22.46 -1.20 5.63
CA ALA A 665 -21.29 -1.44 6.47
C ALA A 665 -20.82 -2.90 6.43
N CYS A 666 -21.75 -3.87 6.37
CA CYS A 666 -21.42 -5.27 6.24
C CYS A 666 -20.84 -5.63 4.86
N GLU A 667 -21.37 -5.06 3.78
CA GLU A 667 -20.74 -5.26 2.46
C GLU A 667 -19.37 -4.60 2.37
N HIS A 668 -19.16 -3.47 3.05
CA HIS A 668 -17.82 -2.88 3.18
C HIS A 668 -16.85 -3.79 3.95
N LEU A 669 -17.30 -4.40 5.06
CA LEU A 669 -16.51 -5.37 5.83
C LEU A 669 -16.10 -6.56 4.93
N ALA A 670 -17.03 -7.11 4.15
CA ALA A 670 -16.74 -8.26 3.28
C ALA A 670 -15.83 -7.90 2.10
N LEU A 671 -16.18 -6.84 1.34
CA LEU A 671 -15.58 -6.57 0.03
C LEU A 671 -14.33 -5.68 0.09
N GLU A 672 -14.23 -4.79 1.09
CA GLU A 672 -13.09 -3.87 1.23
C GLU A 672 -12.15 -4.27 2.37
N GLN A 673 -12.68 -4.88 3.45
CA GLN A 673 -11.86 -5.31 4.59
C GLN A 673 -11.55 -6.81 4.61
N GLY A 674 -12.14 -7.60 3.69
CA GLY A 674 -11.88 -9.03 3.56
C GLY A 674 -12.37 -9.86 4.75
N ALA A 675 -13.41 -9.39 5.47
CA ALA A 675 -14.02 -10.15 6.55
C ALA A 675 -14.73 -11.40 6.01
N SER A 676 -14.60 -12.51 6.72
CA SER A 676 -15.22 -13.79 6.39
C SER A 676 -16.71 -13.78 6.75
N ASP A 677 -17.53 -14.53 6.03
CA ASP A 677 -18.94 -14.72 6.36
C ASP A 677 -19.17 -15.32 7.76
N ASP A 678 -18.16 -16.01 8.31
CA ASP A 678 -18.18 -16.56 9.67
C ASP A 678 -17.72 -15.57 10.76
N ASP A 679 -17.23 -14.37 10.39
CA ASP A 679 -16.83 -13.36 11.37
C ASP A 679 -18.03 -12.77 12.11
N THR A 680 -17.80 -12.40 13.36
CA THR A 680 -18.83 -11.80 14.23
C THR A 680 -18.89 -10.29 13.99
N VAL A 681 -20.08 -9.78 13.67
CA VAL A 681 -20.38 -8.36 13.59
C VAL A 681 -21.25 -7.95 14.77
N ILE A 682 -20.88 -6.87 15.46
CA ILE A 682 -21.63 -6.26 16.57
C ILE A 682 -21.91 -4.80 16.22
N VAL A 683 -23.17 -4.48 15.95
CA VAL A 683 -23.64 -3.12 15.68
C VAL A 683 -23.98 -2.43 16.98
N MET A 684 -23.49 -1.21 17.19
CA MET A 684 -23.79 -0.41 18.38
C MET A 684 -24.10 1.07 18.05
N PRO A 685 -25.02 1.73 18.77
CA PRO A 685 -25.33 3.15 18.56
C PRO A 685 -24.41 4.06 19.39
N ILE A 686 -23.94 5.15 18.78
CA ILE A 686 -22.90 6.02 19.37
C ILE A 686 -23.44 7.07 20.35
N ASP A 687 -24.76 7.19 20.46
CA ASP A 687 -25.49 8.09 21.37
C ASP A 687 -25.90 7.41 22.68
N THR A 688 -25.38 6.20 22.94
CA THR A 688 -25.56 5.49 24.20
C THR A 688 -24.76 6.15 25.33
N TYR A 689 -25.41 6.36 26.46
CA TYR A 689 -24.74 6.66 27.73
C TYR A 689 -24.84 5.45 28.67
N ALA A 690 -23.72 4.77 28.84
CA ALA A 690 -23.58 3.62 29.73
C ALA A 690 -22.17 3.59 30.36
N ASP A 691 -22.02 2.80 31.43
CA ASP A 691 -20.72 2.56 32.06
C ASP A 691 -19.85 1.60 31.23
N GLN A 692 -18.62 1.33 31.70
CA GLN A 692 -17.68 0.46 30.99
C GLN A 692 -18.18 -1.00 30.87
N GLY A 693 -18.99 -1.46 31.83
CA GLY A 693 -19.53 -2.82 31.84
C GLY A 693 -20.44 -3.11 30.64
N TYR A 694 -21.03 -2.09 30.04
CA TYR A 694 -21.79 -2.21 28.79
C TYR A 694 -20.92 -2.66 27.62
N TYR A 695 -19.70 -2.12 27.51
CA TYR A 695 -18.76 -2.46 26.44
C TYR A 695 -17.96 -3.72 26.76
N ASP A 696 -17.76 -4.02 28.04
CA ASP A 696 -17.14 -5.28 28.48
C ASP A 696 -18.02 -6.51 28.16
N CYS A 697 -19.27 -6.30 27.74
CA CYS A 697 -20.14 -7.35 27.20
C CYS A 697 -19.77 -7.76 25.77
N ILE A 698 -18.95 -6.99 25.03
CA ILE A 698 -18.58 -7.27 23.63
C ILE A 698 -18.00 -8.69 23.43
N PRO A 699 -16.98 -9.14 24.21
CA PRO A 699 -16.46 -10.50 24.07
C PRO A 699 -17.52 -11.57 24.32
N LYS A 700 -18.37 -11.37 25.34
CA LYS A 700 -19.46 -12.31 25.68
C LYS A 700 -20.52 -12.40 24.58
N ILE A 701 -20.87 -11.27 23.96
CA ILE A 701 -21.77 -11.23 22.80
C ILE A 701 -21.13 -11.99 21.64
N ALA A 702 -19.84 -11.77 21.39
CA ALA A 702 -19.12 -12.46 20.32
C ALA A 702 -19.04 -13.98 20.52
N ASP A 703 -18.74 -14.42 21.74
CA ASP A 703 -18.74 -15.84 22.10
C ASP A 703 -20.13 -16.46 21.91
N THR A 704 -21.19 -15.70 22.24
CA THR A 704 -22.57 -16.14 22.03
C THR A 704 -22.91 -16.28 20.55
N VAL A 705 -22.46 -15.36 19.69
CA VAL A 705 -22.65 -15.49 18.23
C VAL A 705 -21.88 -16.69 17.68
N ALA A 706 -20.67 -16.94 18.18
CA ALA A 706 -19.84 -18.06 17.73
C ALA A 706 -20.40 -19.44 18.14
N GLN A 707 -21.01 -19.55 19.33
CA GLN A 707 -21.48 -20.82 19.90
C GLN A 707 -22.93 -21.17 19.56
N ASN A 708 -23.70 -20.23 19.01
CA ASN A 708 -25.15 -20.35 18.90
C ASN A 708 -25.59 -20.49 17.44
N ASP A 709 -26.48 -21.43 17.15
CA ASP A 709 -27.06 -21.66 15.81
C ASP A 709 -28.15 -20.64 15.44
N LYS A 710 -28.33 -19.59 16.25
CA LYS A 710 -29.36 -18.57 16.06
C LYS A 710 -28.86 -17.39 15.23
N GLY A 711 -29.76 -16.78 14.45
CA GLY A 711 -29.41 -15.73 13.49
C GLY A 711 -29.03 -14.39 14.11
N LEU A 712 -29.49 -14.09 15.33
CA LEU A 712 -29.31 -12.77 15.95
C LEU A 712 -29.15 -12.83 17.48
N VAL A 713 -28.23 -12.02 18.01
CA VAL A 713 -28.00 -11.78 19.43
C VAL A 713 -28.23 -10.30 19.76
N LEU A 714 -29.02 -10.02 20.80
CA LEU A 714 -29.34 -8.67 21.28
C LEU A 714 -28.69 -8.41 22.66
N LEU A 715 -28.52 -7.13 23.01
CA LEU A 715 -28.17 -6.71 24.37
C LEU A 715 -29.38 -6.07 25.06
N GLY A 716 -29.80 -6.67 26.18
CA GLY A 716 -30.97 -6.25 26.95
C GLY A 716 -30.61 -5.68 28.32
N VAL A 717 -31.30 -4.61 28.74
CA VAL A 717 -31.19 -4.00 30.07
C VAL A 717 -32.54 -3.99 30.78
N LYS A 718 -32.55 -4.07 32.10
CA LYS A 718 -33.81 -4.07 32.87
C LYS A 718 -34.53 -2.71 32.79
N PRO A 719 -35.81 -2.65 32.38
CA PRO A 719 -36.57 -1.41 32.33
C PRO A 719 -36.79 -0.83 33.73
N THR A 720 -36.69 0.50 33.85
CA THR A 720 -37.02 1.22 35.09
C THR A 720 -38.43 1.81 35.09
N TYR A 721 -39.05 1.96 33.91
CA TYR A 721 -40.43 2.43 33.72
C TYR A 721 -40.99 1.96 32.36
N PRO A 722 -42.32 1.98 32.11
CA PRO A 722 -42.88 1.73 30.78
C PRO A 722 -42.62 2.91 29.84
N SER A 723 -42.10 2.65 28.64
CA SER A 723 -41.74 3.68 27.66
C SER A 723 -42.15 3.29 26.25
N GLU A 724 -42.85 4.17 25.55
CA GLU A 724 -43.19 3.97 24.12
C GLU A 724 -42.01 4.28 23.18
N LYS A 725 -40.84 4.64 23.74
CA LYS A 725 -39.67 5.09 22.97
C LYS A 725 -38.69 3.97 22.63
N TYR A 726 -38.75 2.84 23.34
CA TYR A 726 -37.75 1.77 23.27
C TYR A 726 -38.36 0.45 22.76
N GLY A 727 -37.52 -0.42 22.20
CA GLY A 727 -37.88 -1.80 21.90
C GLY A 727 -37.90 -2.67 23.17
N TYR A 728 -38.82 -3.63 23.21
CA TYR A 728 -38.94 -4.60 24.31
C TYR A 728 -38.61 -6.01 23.84
N ILE A 729 -37.73 -6.66 24.57
CA ILE A 729 -37.29 -8.05 24.39
C ILE A 729 -37.95 -8.88 25.48
N LEU A 730 -38.82 -9.83 25.11
CA LEU A 730 -39.42 -10.75 26.06
C LEU A 730 -38.66 -12.09 26.07
N PRO A 731 -37.86 -12.39 27.11
CA PRO A 731 -37.11 -13.65 27.17
C PRO A 731 -38.03 -14.84 27.46
N SER A 732 -37.58 -16.04 27.08
CA SER A 732 -38.27 -17.32 27.32
C SER A 732 -38.06 -17.79 28.75
N GLU A 733 -36.90 -17.48 29.33
CA GLU A 733 -36.59 -17.64 30.75
C GLU A 733 -36.71 -16.30 31.50
N ARG A 734 -36.98 -16.33 32.81
CA ARG A 734 -37.08 -15.10 33.64
C ARG A 734 -35.74 -14.58 34.15
N SER A 735 -34.68 -15.40 34.09
CA SER A 735 -33.36 -15.05 34.60
C SER A 735 -32.31 -15.93 33.96
N GLY A 736 -31.22 -15.31 33.50
CA GLY A 736 -30.10 -15.98 32.87
C GLY A 736 -29.19 -14.95 32.22
N GLU A 737 -27.92 -15.29 32.08
CA GLU A 737 -26.93 -14.40 31.46
C GLU A 737 -27.05 -14.31 29.93
N VAL A 738 -27.52 -15.40 29.31
CA VAL A 738 -27.87 -15.50 27.89
C VAL A 738 -29.19 -16.27 27.82
N MET A 739 -30.20 -15.70 27.17
CA MET A 739 -31.56 -16.25 27.15
C MET A 739 -32.12 -16.31 25.73
N SER A 740 -33.06 -17.23 25.49
CA SER A 740 -33.80 -17.29 24.23
C SER A 740 -34.91 -16.24 24.21
N VAL A 741 -35.10 -15.50 23.12
CA VAL A 741 -36.18 -14.50 23.04
C VAL A 741 -37.47 -15.15 22.53
N LYS A 742 -38.58 -14.93 23.24
CA LYS A 742 -39.92 -15.40 22.86
C LYS A 742 -40.57 -14.46 21.84
N THR A 743 -40.47 -13.15 22.08
CA THR A 743 -40.93 -12.12 21.14
C THR A 743 -40.12 -10.85 21.33
N PHE A 744 -39.93 -10.12 20.23
CA PHE A 744 -39.42 -8.76 20.24
C PHE A 744 -40.51 -7.82 19.69
N LYS A 745 -40.63 -6.63 20.27
CA LYS A 745 -41.54 -5.59 19.77
C LYS A 745 -40.90 -4.22 19.85
N GLU A 746 -40.82 -3.53 18.72
CA GLU A 746 -40.26 -2.20 18.65
C GLU A 746 -41.34 -1.14 18.99
N LYS A 747 -41.06 -0.30 19.99
CA LYS A 747 -41.90 0.82 20.44
C LYS A 747 -43.39 0.45 20.66
N PRO A 748 -43.69 -0.49 21.59
CA PRO A 748 -45.08 -0.81 21.95
C PRO A 748 -45.76 0.37 22.65
N ASN A 749 -47.10 0.38 22.66
CA ASN A 749 -47.85 1.32 23.48
C ASN A 749 -47.60 1.09 24.98
N GLU A 750 -47.90 2.09 25.81
CA GLU A 750 -47.59 2.05 27.24
C GLU A 750 -48.24 0.85 27.98
N SER A 751 -49.44 0.42 27.58
CA SER A 751 -50.12 -0.73 28.18
C SER A 751 -49.34 -2.02 27.95
N THR A 752 -48.96 -2.28 26.70
CA THR A 752 -48.17 -3.45 26.31
C THR A 752 -46.75 -3.39 26.90
N ALA A 753 -46.16 -2.20 27.00
CA ALA A 753 -44.88 -2.01 27.67
C ALA A 753 -44.93 -2.43 29.16
N ARG A 754 -46.02 -2.10 29.88
CA ARG A 754 -46.23 -2.54 31.27
C ARG A 754 -46.38 -4.06 31.35
N GLU A 755 -47.18 -4.66 30.49
CA GLU A 755 -47.36 -6.11 30.42
C GLU A 755 -46.02 -6.83 30.19
N TYR A 756 -45.18 -6.33 29.28
CA TYR A 756 -43.86 -6.91 29.05
C TYR A 756 -42.94 -6.76 30.26
N ILE A 757 -42.96 -5.63 30.97
CA ILE A 757 -42.18 -5.48 32.21
C ILE A 757 -42.62 -6.50 33.26
N ASP A 758 -43.93 -6.70 33.43
CA ASP A 758 -44.49 -7.67 34.38
C ASP A 758 -44.11 -9.13 34.04
N GLU A 759 -43.94 -9.44 32.75
CA GLU A 759 -43.47 -10.74 32.28
C GLU A 759 -41.93 -10.93 32.31
N GLY A 760 -41.16 -9.91 32.72
CA GLY A 760 -39.70 -9.95 32.80
C GLY A 760 -38.98 -9.43 31.55
N GLY A 761 -39.65 -8.61 30.75
CA GLY A 761 -39.11 -8.00 29.54
C GLY A 761 -37.96 -7.04 29.79
N LEU A 762 -37.07 -6.95 28.80
CA LEU A 762 -35.87 -6.12 28.79
C LEU A 762 -36.02 -4.99 27.75
N TRP A 763 -35.41 -3.84 27.99
CA TRP A 763 -35.22 -2.83 26.95
C TRP A 763 -34.12 -3.26 25.98
N ASN A 764 -34.36 -3.08 24.69
CA ASN A 764 -33.33 -3.20 23.65
C ASN A 764 -32.38 -2.01 23.72
N CYS A 765 -31.09 -2.28 23.88
CA CYS A 765 -30.06 -1.24 23.91
C CYS A 765 -29.67 -0.74 22.50
N GLY A 766 -30.29 -1.27 21.44
CA GLY A 766 -29.95 -0.98 20.04
C GLY A 766 -28.67 -1.69 19.59
N VAL A 767 -28.26 -2.75 20.29
CA VAL A 767 -27.09 -3.57 19.95
C VAL A 767 -27.55 -4.84 19.24
N PHE A 768 -27.00 -5.06 18.05
CA PHE A 768 -27.34 -6.19 17.20
C PHE A 768 -26.07 -6.96 16.87
N ALA A 769 -26.01 -8.25 17.16
CA ALA A 769 -24.84 -9.07 16.87
C ALA A 769 -25.20 -10.33 16.10
N PHE A 770 -24.42 -10.64 15.07
CA PHE A 770 -24.70 -11.71 14.11
C PHE A 770 -23.42 -12.10 13.36
N LYS A 771 -23.45 -13.25 12.67
CA LYS A 771 -22.41 -13.61 11.70
C LYS A 771 -22.54 -12.76 10.44
N LEU A 772 -21.43 -12.34 9.84
CA LEU A 772 -21.45 -11.47 8.66
C LEU A 772 -22.30 -12.07 7.51
N GLY A 773 -22.16 -13.36 7.23
CA GLY A 773 -22.91 -14.06 6.18
C GLY A 773 -24.42 -14.05 6.38
N TYR A 774 -24.91 -14.00 7.63
CA TYR A 774 -26.34 -13.88 7.91
C TYR A 774 -26.92 -12.58 7.36
N LEU A 775 -26.25 -11.44 7.58
CA LEU A 775 -26.75 -10.17 7.08
C LEU A 775 -26.49 -9.98 5.59
N ARG A 776 -25.39 -10.52 5.05
CA ARG A 776 -25.14 -10.51 3.59
C ARG A 776 -26.23 -11.26 2.84
N ALA A 777 -26.65 -12.43 3.32
CA ALA A 777 -27.77 -13.16 2.73
C ALA A 777 -29.09 -12.35 2.71
N ILE A 778 -29.35 -11.52 3.72
CA ILE A 778 -30.50 -10.60 3.71
C ILE A 778 -30.27 -9.47 2.70
N THR A 779 -29.07 -8.90 2.65
CA THR A 779 -28.70 -7.80 1.75
C THR A 779 -28.83 -8.20 0.28
N GLU A 780 -28.41 -9.41 -0.07
CA GLU A 780 -28.51 -10.00 -1.40
C GLU A 780 -29.95 -10.12 -1.92
N THR A 781 -30.95 -10.15 -1.04
CA THR A 781 -32.36 -10.15 -1.46
C THR A 781 -32.80 -8.83 -2.10
N TYR A 782 -32.07 -7.74 -1.84
CA TYR A 782 -32.30 -6.43 -2.44
C TYR A 782 -31.36 -6.17 -3.63
N PHE A 783 -30.07 -6.42 -3.44
CA PHE A 783 -29.03 -6.15 -4.43
C PHE A 783 -27.77 -6.97 -4.11
N SER A 784 -27.11 -7.50 -5.13
CA SER A 784 -25.85 -8.23 -5.03
C SER A 784 -24.84 -7.74 -6.05
N SER A 785 -23.57 -7.61 -5.64
CA SER A 785 -22.43 -7.32 -6.50
C SER A 785 -21.15 -7.84 -5.87
N ASP A 786 -20.13 -8.09 -6.68
CA ASP A 786 -18.77 -8.40 -6.23
C ASP A 786 -17.93 -7.13 -5.95
N HIS A 787 -18.54 -5.95 -6.12
CA HIS A 787 -17.86 -4.66 -5.95
C HIS A 787 -18.61 -3.74 -4.99
N TYR A 788 -17.93 -3.27 -3.94
CA TYR A 788 -18.51 -2.38 -2.93
C TYR A 788 -19.05 -1.06 -3.52
N GLY A 789 -18.36 -0.50 -4.53
CA GLY A 789 -18.80 0.73 -5.21
C GLY A 789 -20.20 0.64 -5.83
N ASP A 790 -20.65 -0.57 -6.21
CA ASP A 790 -21.99 -0.77 -6.73
C ASP A 790 -23.06 -0.67 -5.65
N TYR A 791 -22.78 -1.14 -4.43
CA TYR A 791 -23.66 -1.00 -3.28
C TYR A 791 -23.82 0.47 -2.88
N VAL A 792 -22.74 1.25 -2.95
CA VAL A 792 -22.78 2.71 -2.73
C VAL A 792 -23.66 3.38 -3.79
N THR A 793 -23.48 3.01 -5.07
CA THR A 793 -24.24 3.58 -6.19
C THR A 793 -25.73 3.20 -6.13
N ASN A 794 -26.03 1.96 -5.72
CA ASN A 794 -27.36 1.40 -5.65
C ASN A 794 -27.99 1.47 -4.25
N TYR A 795 -27.41 2.23 -3.33
CA TYR A 795 -27.88 2.37 -1.94
C TYR A 795 -29.38 2.73 -1.82
N ARG A 796 -29.92 3.42 -2.83
CA ARG A 796 -31.34 3.76 -2.93
C ARG A 796 -32.29 2.56 -3.00
N GLN A 797 -31.79 1.40 -3.42
CA GLN A 797 -32.57 0.17 -3.52
C GLN A 797 -32.83 -0.45 -2.14
N PHE A 798 -32.01 -0.14 -1.13
CA PHE A 798 -32.18 -0.63 0.23
C PHE A 798 -33.43 -0.04 0.93
N PRO A 799 -34.07 -0.83 1.82
CA PRO A 799 -35.33 -0.45 2.48
C PRO A 799 -35.12 0.77 3.38
N LYS A 800 -35.94 1.81 3.19
CA LYS A 800 -35.89 3.00 4.06
C LYS A 800 -36.62 2.73 5.38
N ASN A 801 -35.99 1.96 6.27
CA ASN A 801 -36.59 1.46 7.50
C ASN A 801 -35.53 1.20 8.59
N SER A 802 -35.93 1.14 9.86
CA SER A 802 -35.01 0.78 10.95
C SER A 802 -34.72 -0.72 10.95
N PHE A 803 -33.53 -1.08 11.44
CA PHE A 803 -33.10 -2.48 11.55
C PHE A 803 -34.05 -3.31 12.43
N ASP A 804 -34.61 -2.69 13.47
CA ASP A 804 -35.59 -3.32 14.36
C ASP A 804 -36.82 -3.84 13.61
N TYR A 805 -37.43 -3.03 12.73
CA TYR A 805 -38.58 -3.46 11.94
C TYR A 805 -38.20 -4.33 10.75
N GLU A 806 -37.04 -4.05 10.14
CA GLU A 806 -36.66 -4.70 8.89
C GLU A 806 -36.15 -6.12 9.11
N VAL A 807 -35.40 -6.34 10.20
CA VAL A 807 -34.74 -7.62 10.51
C VAL A 807 -35.23 -8.18 11.84
N VAL A 808 -35.15 -7.43 12.94
CA VAL A 808 -35.35 -7.99 14.29
C VAL A 808 -36.78 -8.50 14.52
N GLU A 809 -37.82 -7.74 14.15
CA GLU A 809 -39.22 -8.19 14.28
C GLU A 809 -39.57 -9.38 13.37
N LYS A 810 -38.78 -9.65 12.32
CA LYS A 810 -39.01 -10.75 11.37
C LYS A 810 -38.22 -12.02 11.74
N GLU A 811 -37.17 -11.88 12.56
CA GLU A 811 -36.32 -12.99 12.98
C GLU A 811 -37.01 -13.84 14.06
N LYS A 812 -36.99 -15.16 13.88
CA LYS A 812 -37.62 -16.13 14.79
C LYS A 812 -36.62 -16.72 15.78
N SER A 813 -35.33 -16.56 15.50
CA SER A 813 -34.22 -17.19 16.19
C SER A 813 -33.32 -16.11 16.79
N ILE A 814 -33.75 -15.58 17.94
CA ILE A 814 -33.05 -14.51 18.66
C ILE A 814 -32.60 -15.01 20.04
N SER A 815 -31.39 -14.60 20.45
CA SER A 815 -30.90 -14.68 21.82
C SER A 815 -30.65 -13.29 22.39
N VAL A 816 -30.69 -13.15 23.71
CA VAL A 816 -30.39 -11.89 24.41
C VAL A 816 -29.33 -12.11 25.48
N VAL A 817 -28.32 -11.26 25.49
CA VAL A 817 -27.34 -11.11 26.58
C VAL A 817 -27.84 -10.01 27.52
N THR A 818 -27.76 -10.23 28.83
CA THR A 818 -28.22 -9.24 29.81
C THR A 818 -27.07 -8.35 30.30
N TYR A 819 -27.36 -7.06 30.46
CA TYR A 819 -26.50 -6.07 31.11
C TYR A 819 -27.22 -5.46 32.32
N ASP A 820 -26.55 -5.48 33.48
CA ASP A 820 -27.12 -5.08 34.78
C ASP A 820 -26.79 -3.65 35.21
N GLY A 821 -26.10 -2.88 34.36
CA GLY A 821 -25.72 -1.49 34.65
C GLY A 821 -26.74 -0.46 34.18
N THR A 822 -26.34 0.82 34.20
CA THR A 822 -27.21 1.93 33.74
C THR A 822 -27.04 2.13 32.25
N TRP A 823 -28.16 2.31 31.54
CA TRP A 823 -28.22 2.61 30.11
C TRP A 823 -29.22 3.73 29.85
N LYS A 824 -28.83 4.73 29.05
CA LYS A 824 -29.69 5.82 28.58
C LYS A 824 -29.41 6.15 27.10
N ASP A 825 -30.45 6.44 26.33
CA ASP A 825 -30.35 7.02 24.98
C ASP A 825 -30.33 8.55 25.06
N LEU A 826 -29.21 9.18 24.65
CA LEU A 826 -29.06 10.64 24.64
C LEU A 826 -29.71 11.25 23.38
N GLY A 827 -31.04 11.15 23.31
CA GLY A 827 -31.85 11.57 22.16
C GLY A 827 -32.61 12.90 22.30
N THR A 828 -32.81 13.40 23.52
CA THR A 828 -33.67 14.55 23.84
C THR A 828 -33.07 15.44 24.94
N TRP A 829 -33.58 16.66 25.12
CA TRP A 829 -33.03 17.59 26.12
C TRP A 829 -33.26 17.13 27.56
N ASN A 830 -34.37 16.46 27.87
CA ASN A 830 -34.59 15.92 29.21
C ASN A 830 -33.48 14.93 29.61
N THR A 831 -33.20 13.92 28.78
CA THR A 831 -32.16 12.91 29.02
C THR A 831 -30.75 13.50 28.98
N LEU A 832 -30.47 14.41 28.04
CA LEU A 832 -29.15 15.05 27.96
C LEU A 832 -28.86 15.93 29.18
N SER A 833 -29.85 16.71 29.62
CA SER A 833 -29.68 17.65 30.74
C SER A 833 -29.44 16.97 32.08
N GLU A 834 -29.82 15.70 32.24
CA GLU A 834 -29.51 14.93 33.46
C GLU A 834 -28.01 14.61 33.57
N GLU A 835 -27.33 14.46 32.44
CA GLU A 835 -25.91 14.06 32.37
C GLU A 835 -24.96 15.24 32.12
N MET A 836 -25.51 16.44 31.91
CA MET A 836 -24.70 17.65 31.81
C MET A 836 -24.11 18.00 33.18
N SER A 837 -22.79 18.12 33.26
CA SER A 837 -22.10 18.45 34.52
C SER A 837 -22.37 19.88 35.01
N GLU A 838 -22.75 20.78 34.10
CA GLU A 838 -22.96 22.20 34.38
C GLU A 838 -24.34 22.65 33.92
N ALA A 839 -25.05 23.37 34.79
CA ALA A 839 -26.34 23.97 34.47
C ALA A 839 -26.23 25.14 33.48
N THR A 840 -25.03 25.68 33.25
CA THR A 840 -24.80 26.84 32.37
C THR A 840 -23.56 26.65 31.51
N SER A 841 -23.61 27.04 30.23
CA SER A 841 -22.45 27.07 29.34
C SER A 841 -22.44 28.35 28.50
N GLY A 842 -21.28 29.02 28.40
CA GLY A 842 -21.15 30.32 27.74
C GLY A 842 -21.49 31.53 28.65
N PRO A 843 -21.60 32.75 28.11
CA PRO A 843 -21.85 33.97 28.89
C PRO A 843 -23.31 34.01 29.37
N VAL A 844 -23.59 33.28 30.45
CA VAL A 844 -24.91 33.15 31.09
C VAL A 844 -24.86 33.68 32.52
N PHE A 845 -25.81 34.54 32.86
CA PHE A 845 -26.00 35.08 34.19
C PHE A 845 -27.33 34.54 34.73
N MET A 846 -27.25 33.56 35.62
CA MET A 846 -28.42 32.89 36.19
C MET A 846 -28.70 33.42 37.60
N ASP A 847 -29.94 33.82 37.86
CA ASP A 847 -30.42 34.12 39.21
C ASP A 847 -30.80 32.82 39.92
N TYR A 848 -29.80 32.19 40.56
CA TYR A 848 -29.98 30.95 41.32
C TYR A 848 -31.00 31.05 42.46
N GLY A 849 -31.39 32.25 42.90
CA GLY A 849 -32.44 32.44 43.91
C GLY A 849 -33.85 32.22 43.37
N THR A 850 -34.06 32.36 42.06
CA THR A 850 -35.39 32.27 41.41
C THR A 850 -35.48 31.19 40.34
N THR A 851 -34.36 30.54 39.99
CA THR A 851 -34.33 29.44 39.01
C THR A 851 -34.14 28.07 39.68
N ASN A 852 -34.89 27.06 39.24
CA ASN A 852 -34.76 25.68 39.72
C ASN A 852 -34.75 24.67 38.57
N ASN A 853 -33.76 23.76 38.53
CA ASN A 853 -33.59 22.74 37.48
C ASN A 853 -33.62 23.34 36.05
N VAL A 854 -32.87 24.41 35.82
CA VAL A 854 -32.75 25.09 34.51
C VAL A 854 -31.38 24.80 33.91
N HIS A 855 -31.33 24.46 32.63
CA HIS A 855 -30.09 24.33 31.87
C HIS A 855 -30.03 25.40 30.80
N ALA A 856 -28.94 26.18 30.77
CA ALA A 856 -28.80 27.33 29.89
C ALA A 856 -27.49 27.29 29.09
N ILE A 857 -27.57 27.25 27.77
CA ILE A 857 -26.39 27.18 26.88
C ILE A 857 -26.41 28.39 25.95
N ASN A 858 -25.29 29.10 25.84
CA ASN A 858 -25.17 30.30 25.03
C ASN A 858 -23.87 30.32 24.20
N GLU A 859 -24.01 30.12 22.89
CA GLU A 859 -22.92 30.15 21.91
C GLU A 859 -22.93 31.42 21.04
N THR A 860 -23.79 32.41 21.35
CA THR A 860 -23.92 33.64 20.56
C THR A 860 -22.79 34.65 20.80
N GLY A 861 -22.07 34.52 21.92
CA GLY A 861 -21.08 35.50 22.39
C GLY A 861 -21.68 36.73 23.07
N LEU A 862 -23.02 36.90 23.06
CA LEU A 862 -23.72 37.97 23.77
C LEU A 862 -24.09 37.52 25.18
N PRO A 863 -24.15 38.41 26.20
CA PRO A 863 -24.58 38.02 27.55
C PRO A 863 -26.06 37.60 27.57
N MET A 864 -26.36 36.46 28.21
CA MET A 864 -27.73 35.95 28.41
C MET A 864 -28.08 35.93 29.89
N VAL A 865 -29.23 36.50 30.28
CA VAL A 865 -29.70 36.53 31.68
C VAL A 865 -30.93 35.64 31.82
N VAL A 866 -30.94 34.76 32.83
CA VAL A 866 -32.06 33.83 33.11
C VAL A 866 -32.49 33.98 34.58
N ALA A 867 -33.75 34.34 34.81
CA ALA A 867 -34.34 34.52 36.14
C ALA A 867 -35.81 34.10 36.14
N GLY A 868 -36.30 33.54 37.27
CA GLY A 868 -37.72 33.19 37.47
C GLY A 868 -38.24 31.99 36.68
N VAL A 869 -37.36 31.14 36.14
CA VAL A 869 -37.72 29.98 35.31
C VAL A 869 -37.44 28.67 36.05
N SER A 870 -38.28 27.65 35.89
CA SER A 870 -38.06 26.32 36.49
C SER A 870 -38.29 25.18 35.49
N ASN A 871 -37.55 24.07 35.65
CA ASN A 871 -37.65 22.85 34.83
C ASN A 871 -37.54 23.11 33.31
N ALA A 872 -36.62 23.98 32.91
CA ALA A 872 -36.52 24.44 31.53
C ALA A 872 -35.12 24.29 30.93
N VAL A 873 -35.06 24.32 29.61
CA VAL A 873 -33.84 24.47 28.82
C VAL A 873 -33.90 25.79 28.06
N VAL A 874 -32.82 26.57 28.13
CA VAL A 874 -32.66 27.86 27.45
C VAL A 874 -31.39 27.80 26.61
N VAL A 875 -31.51 27.69 25.29
CA VAL A 875 -30.37 27.45 24.40
C VAL A 875 -30.33 28.53 23.34
N ALA A 876 -29.26 29.31 23.30
CA ALA A 876 -29.02 30.34 22.30
C ALA A 876 -27.76 29.99 21.50
N THR A 877 -27.91 29.84 20.19
CA THR A 877 -26.79 29.65 19.25
C THR A 877 -26.97 30.59 18.05
N PRO A 878 -25.97 30.73 17.18
CA PRO A 878 -26.15 31.45 15.92
C PRO A 878 -27.31 30.91 15.06
N ASP A 879 -27.66 29.63 15.19
CA ASP A 879 -28.75 29.01 14.43
C ASP A 879 -30.15 29.32 14.99
N GLY A 880 -30.24 29.83 16.22
CA GLY A 880 -31.51 30.20 16.84
C GLY A 880 -31.51 30.13 18.37
N ILE A 881 -32.66 30.46 18.95
CA ILE A 881 -32.90 30.46 20.39
C ILE A 881 -34.07 29.53 20.71
N LEU A 882 -33.87 28.56 21.61
CA LEU A 882 -34.90 27.69 22.16
C LEU A 882 -35.12 28.00 23.64
N VAL A 883 -36.38 28.15 24.02
CA VAL A 883 -36.83 28.19 25.41
C VAL A 883 -37.95 27.17 25.53
N SER A 884 -37.75 26.12 26.34
CA SER A 884 -38.74 25.04 26.48
C SER A 884 -38.67 24.39 27.85
N GLY A 885 -39.80 23.85 28.32
CA GLY A 885 -39.79 22.91 29.45
C GLY A 885 -39.03 21.64 29.08
N LYS A 886 -38.32 21.03 30.03
CA LYS A 886 -37.48 19.84 29.75
C LYS A 886 -38.28 18.68 29.14
N GLU A 887 -39.49 18.39 29.62
CA GLU A 887 -40.33 17.31 29.06
C GLU A 887 -40.94 17.69 27.70
N GLU A 888 -41.47 18.91 27.58
CA GLU A 888 -42.08 19.42 26.35
C GLU A 888 -41.08 19.50 25.18
N SER A 889 -39.79 19.65 25.48
CA SER A 889 -38.70 19.65 24.49
C SER A 889 -38.68 18.39 23.61
N ALA A 890 -39.23 17.26 24.07
CA ALA A 890 -39.31 16.04 23.28
C ALA A 890 -40.30 16.14 22.10
N HIS A 891 -41.24 17.10 22.15
CA HIS A 891 -42.35 17.24 21.20
C HIS A 891 -42.22 18.43 20.22
N ILE A 892 -41.09 19.17 20.26
CA ILE A 892 -40.91 20.43 19.50
C ILE A 892 -40.60 20.27 18.00
N LYS A 893 -40.53 19.03 17.49
CA LYS A 893 -40.02 18.73 16.13
C LYS A 893 -40.76 19.50 15.02
N GLY A 894 -42.08 19.68 15.16
CA GLY A 894 -42.89 20.46 14.20
C GLY A 894 -42.49 21.93 14.15
N LEU A 895 -42.41 22.59 15.31
CA LEU A 895 -42.03 24.00 15.43
C LEU A 895 -40.59 24.26 14.98
N VAL A 896 -39.67 23.37 15.32
CA VAL A 896 -38.26 23.46 14.89
C VAL A 896 -38.13 23.36 13.38
N SER A 897 -38.94 22.52 12.71
CA SER A 897 -38.90 22.39 11.26
C SER A 897 -39.36 23.65 10.52
N GLU A 898 -40.21 24.48 11.14
CA GLU A 898 -40.64 25.78 10.60
C GLU A 898 -39.65 26.90 10.94
N ALA A 899 -39.00 26.85 12.10
CA ALA A 899 -38.08 27.88 12.59
C ALA A 899 -36.64 27.75 12.05
N ALA A 900 -36.19 26.53 11.72
CA ALA A 900 -34.83 26.30 11.25
C ALA A 900 -34.65 26.88 9.83
N ILE A 901 -33.85 27.94 9.73
CA ILE A 901 -33.38 28.47 8.44
C ILE A 901 -32.56 27.36 7.75
N SER A 902 -32.78 27.16 6.45
CA SER A 902 -32.24 26.03 5.68
C SER A 902 -30.71 25.89 5.62
N CYS A 903 -29.93 26.87 6.13
CA CYS A 903 -28.48 26.83 6.15
C CYS A 903 -27.91 27.04 7.57
N PRO A 904 -26.90 26.25 8.00
CA PRO A 904 -26.18 26.49 9.25
C PRO A 904 -25.50 27.86 9.24
N MET A 905 -25.66 28.61 10.34
CA MET A 905 -25.05 29.93 10.52
C MET A 905 -23.56 29.83 10.90
N THR A 906 -23.08 28.67 11.34
CA THR A 906 -21.65 28.42 11.61
C THR A 906 -21.31 26.95 11.35
N GLU A 907 -20.16 26.69 10.74
CA GLU A 907 -19.64 25.34 10.52
C GLU A 907 -18.11 25.30 10.70
N LYS A 908 -17.60 24.18 11.23
CA LYS A 908 -16.15 23.91 11.39
C LYS A 908 -15.77 22.70 10.53
N ARG A 909 -14.65 22.80 9.83
CA ARG A 909 -14.10 21.80 8.90
C ARG A 909 -12.59 21.66 9.08
N SER A 910 -11.96 20.69 8.41
CA SER A 910 -10.51 20.47 8.45
C SER A 910 -9.73 21.68 7.95
N TRP A 911 -10.21 22.31 6.87
CA TRP A 911 -9.63 23.52 6.30
C TRP A 911 -9.83 24.78 7.15
N GLY A 912 -10.69 24.74 8.17
CA GLY A 912 -10.97 25.89 9.04
C GLY A 912 -12.44 26.00 9.43
N SER A 913 -13.08 27.14 9.20
CA SER A 913 -14.49 27.35 9.56
C SER A 913 -15.13 28.47 8.76
N TYR A 914 -16.47 28.48 8.70
CA TYR A 914 -17.19 29.65 8.25
C TYR A 914 -18.29 30.06 9.22
N ARG A 915 -18.66 31.34 9.18
CA ARG A 915 -19.76 31.94 9.94
C ARG A 915 -20.55 32.88 9.05
N VAL A 916 -21.86 32.69 8.98
CA VAL A 916 -22.77 33.64 8.32
C VAL A 916 -22.95 34.82 9.28
N LEU A 917 -22.50 35.99 8.86
CA LEU A 917 -22.57 37.22 9.65
C LEU A 917 -23.95 37.89 9.52
N ASP A 918 -24.54 37.85 8.32
CA ASP A 918 -25.85 38.44 8.05
C ASP A 918 -26.55 37.76 6.85
N TYR A 919 -27.88 37.77 6.86
CA TYR A 919 -28.73 37.23 5.80
C TYR A 919 -29.85 38.23 5.44
N GLY A 920 -29.73 38.83 4.25
CA GLY A 920 -30.67 39.83 3.74
C GLY A 920 -31.99 39.21 3.29
N ARG A 921 -33.06 39.42 4.07
CA ARG A 921 -34.40 38.86 3.83
C ARG A 921 -35.07 39.25 2.50
N SER A 922 -34.62 40.33 1.84
CA SER A 922 -35.28 40.91 0.65
C SER A 922 -34.59 40.64 -0.69
N ALA A 923 -33.39 40.05 -0.71
CA ALA A 923 -32.66 39.76 -1.95
C ALA A 923 -31.86 38.45 -1.93
N GLY A 924 -31.91 37.66 -0.86
CA GLY A 924 -31.11 36.43 -0.72
C GLY A 924 -29.62 36.69 -0.51
N ALA A 925 -29.23 37.95 -0.24
CA ALA A 925 -27.84 38.33 -0.05
C ALA A 925 -27.31 37.76 1.28
N ARG A 926 -26.11 37.18 1.26
CA ARG A 926 -25.49 36.50 2.40
C ARG A 926 -24.08 37.00 2.63
N VAL A 927 -23.80 37.45 3.86
CA VAL A 927 -22.44 37.82 4.29
C VAL A 927 -21.86 36.65 5.07
N THR A 928 -20.75 36.09 4.61
CA THR A 928 -20.08 34.93 5.22
C THR A 928 -18.62 35.23 5.49
N GLU A 929 -18.20 35.05 6.72
CA GLU A 929 -16.80 35.04 7.14
C GLU A 929 -16.24 33.63 6.99
N PHE A 930 -15.10 33.49 6.32
CA PHE A 930 -14.32 32.26 6.23
C PHE A 930 -13.00 32.44 6.97
N ILE A 931 -12.63 31.44 7.77
CA ILE A 931 -11.34 31.32 8.43
C ILE A 931 -10.70 30.08 7.82
N VAL A 932 -9.64 30.24 7.04
CA VAL A 932 -8.94 29.16 6.32
C VAL A 932 -7.55 28.99 6.90
N ARG A 933 -7.20 27.77 7.27
CA ARG A 933 -5.89 27.45 7.88
C ARG A 933 -4.79 27.36 6.84
N GLU A 934 -3.56 27.67 7.26
CA GLU A 934 -2.37 27.47 6.44
C GLU A 934 -2.30 26.06 5.83
N GLY A 935 -1.90 26.00 4.55
CA GLY A 935 -1.73 24.76 3.80
C GLY A 935 -3.03 24.12 3.29
N HIS A 936 -4.19 24.71 3.57
CA HIS A 936 -5.49 24.17 3.17
C HIS A 936 -6.10 24.94 2.00
N CYS A 937 -6.92 24.24 1.22
CA CYS A 937 -7.65 24.78 0.09
C CYS A 937 -9.16 24.63 0.29
N ILE A 938 -9.93 25.62 -0.15
CA ILE A 938 -11.38 25.57 -0.18
C ILE A 938 -11.90 25.92 -1.55
N SER A 939 -12.95 25.22 -1.99
CA SER A 939 -13.78 25.71 -3.08
C SER A 939 -14.79 26.70 -2.51
N LEU A 940 -14.78 27.93 -3.03
CA LEU A 940 -15.78 28.91 -2.62
C LEU A 940 -17.16 28.44 -3.13
N PRO A 941 -18.26 28.72 -2.42
CA PRO A 941 -19.58 28.21 -2.80
C PRO A 941 -20.08 28.90 -4.09
N VAL A 942 -19.68 28.39 -5.25
CA VAL A 942 -20.06 28.91 -6.57
C VAL A 942 -21.23 28.08 -7.10
N GLY A 943 -22.46 28.48 -6.77
CA GLY A 943 -23.65 27.95 -7.45
C GLY A 943 -23.83 28.57 -8.85
N ASN A 944 -24.64 27.93 -9.72
CA ASN A 944 -24.91 28.36 -11.10
C ASN A 944 -25.48 29.79 -11.27
N SER A 945 -25.75 30.52 -10.19
CA SER A 945 -26.28 31.89 -10.17
C SER A 945 -25.56 32.80 -9.15
N PHE A 946 -24.29 32.51 -8.84
CA PHE A 946 -23.53 33.22 -7.79
C PHE A 946 -22.73 34.41 -8.34
N SER A 947 -22.90 35.62 -7.80
CA SER A 947 -22.01 36.76 -8.06
C SER A 947 -21.79 37.56 -6.79
N GLY A 948 -20.57 37.59 -6.29
CA GLY A 948 -20.25 38.23 -5.01
C GLY A 948 -18.89 38.93 -5.00
N SER A 949 -18.55 39.52 -3.85
CA SER A 949 -17.22 40.08 -3.60
C SER A 949 -16.61 39.43 -2.36
N MET A 950 -15.34 39.08 -2.44
CA MET A 950 -14.53 38.65 -1.31
C MET A 950 -13.54 39.73 -0.94
N THR A 951 -13.44 39.99 0.35
CA THR A 951 -12.45 40.88 0.96
C THR A 951 -11.56 40.06 1.88
N VAL A 952 -10.24 40.17 1.70
CA VAL A 952 -9.25 39.54 2.58
C VAL A 952 -9.04 40.44 3.80
N VAL A 953 -9.43 39.97 4.97
CA VAL A 953 -9.26 40.68 6.24
C VAL A 953 -7.84 40.47 6.77
N SER A 954 -7.32 39.24 6.70
CA SER A 954 -5.96 38.88 7.09
C SER A 954 -5.48 37.61 6.37
N GLY A 955 -4.17 37.37 6.40
CA GLY A 955 -3.52 36.21 5.77
C GLY A 955 -3.18 36.41 4.29
N SER A 956 -2.55 35.40 3.71
CA SER A 956 -2.07 35.39 2.32
C SER A 956 -2.28 34.01 1.71
N GLY A 957 -2.36 33.98 0.39
CA GLY A 957 -2.54 32.72 -0.34
C GLY A 957 -2.75 32.95 -1.82
N VAL A 958 -3.37 31.97 -2.45
CA VAL A 958 -3.58 31.87 -3.89
C VAL A 958 -5.06 31.63 -4.17
N LEU A 959 -5.61 32.38 -5.12
CA LEU A 959 -6.91 32.13 -5.74
C LEU A 959 -6.69 31.52 -7.11
N SER A 960 -7.37 30.42 -7.42
CA SER A 960 -7.23 29.70 -8.69
C SER A 960 -8.57 29.50 -9.42
N SER A 961 -8.47 29.44 -10.73
CA SER A 961 -9.53 29.12 -11.67
C SER A 961 -9.00 28.23 -12.79
N SER A 962 -9.86 27.77 -13.70
CA SER A 962 -9.45 26.95 -14.85
C SER A 962 -8.51 27.67 -15.83
N SER A 963 -8.35 29.00 -15.72
CA SER A 963 -7.57 29.81 -16.67
C SER A 963 -6.57 30.76 -16.02
N GLU A 964 -6.68 31.02 -14.72
CA GLU A 964 -5.85 32.01 -14.03
C GLU A 964 -5.55 31.59 -12.58
N THR A 965 -4.42 32.04 -12.05
CA THR A 965 -4.03 31.86 -10.65
C THR A 965 -3.41 33.16 -10.14
N VAL A 966 -3.92 33.69 -9.03
CA VAL A 966 -3.56 35.02 -8.52
C VAL A 966 -3.32 34.97 -7.02
N ASN A 967 -2.23 35.57 -6.56
CA ASN A 967 -1.96 35.70 -5.12
C ASN A 967 -2.90 36.75 -4.48
N TYR A 968 -3.32 36.50 -3.25
CA TYR A 968 -4.07 37.45 -2.43
C TYR A 968 -3.32 37.80 -1.13
N GLN A 969 -3.57 39.01 -0.62
CA GLN A 969 -2.99 39.53 0.62
C GLN A 969 -4.03 40.38 1.39
N PRO A 970 -3.77 40.76 2.66
CA PRO A 970 -4.72 41.54 3.45
C PRO A 970 -5.09 42.86 2.78
N GLY A 971 -6.39 43.17 2.75
CA GLY A 971 -6.96 44.36 2.09
C GLY A 971 -7.38 44.15 0.65
N ASP A 972 -7.01 43.03 0.02
CA ASP A 972 -7.45 42.72 -1.35
C ASP A 972 -8.97 42.52 -1.40
N CYS A 973 -9.62 43.11 -2.40
CA CYS A 973 -11.02 42.89 -2.71
C CYS A 973 -11.17 42.37 -4.14
N ARG A 974 -11.85 41.24 -4.30
CA ARG A 974 -12.00 40.54 -5.59
C ARG A 974 -13.46 40.18 -5.84
N LYS A 975 -13.90 40.32 -7.09
CA LYS A 975 -15.22 39.80 -7.52
C LYS A 975 -15.11 38.31 -7.83
N ILE A 976 -16.04 37.54 -7.32
CA ILE A 976 -16.13 36.09 -7.52
C ILE A 976 -17.45 35.77 -8.21
N GLY A 977 -17.39 34.92 -9.23
CA GLY A 977 -18.54 34.45 -9.98
C GLY A 977 -18.20 33.17 -10.75
N PRO A 978 -19.17 32.55 -11.44
CA PRO A 978 -19.08 31.21 -12.04
C PRO A 978 -17.94 30.99 -13.03
N SER A 979 -17.32 32.05 -13.55
CA SER A 979 -16.27 31.98 -14.57
C SER A 979 -14.88 32.44 -14.13
N ASN A 980 -14.71 32.96 -12.91
CA ASN A 980 -13.51 33.73 -12.57
C ASN A 980 -12.56 33.04 -11.60
N PHE A 981 -13.02 32.64 -10.41
CA PHE A 981 -12.21 31.95 -9.39
C PHE A 981 -13.10 30.99 -8.63
N VAL A 982 -12.60 29.77 -8.42
CA VAL A 982 -13.38 28.67 -7.81
C VAL A 982 -12.67 28.06 -6.62
N GLU A 983 -11.35 28.19 -6.52
CA GLU A 983 -10.53 27.65 -5.44
C GLU A 983 -9.69 28.72 -4.77
N LEU A 984 -9.49 28.54 -3.46
CA LEU A 984 -8.67 29.40 -2.62
C LEU A 984 -7.76 28.52 -1.76
N SER A 985 -6.45 28.67 -1.91
CA SER A 985 -5.43 27.99 -1.12
C SER A 985 -4.70 28.98 -0.21
N ALA A 986 -4.70 28.74 1.09
CA ALA A 986 -4.08 29.63 2.08
C ALA A 986 -2.60 29.26 2.31
N THR A 987 -1.68 30.21 2.11
CA THR A 987 -0.26 30.06 2.48
C THR A 987 0.03 30.49 3.91
N THR A 988 -0.90 31.19 4.56
CA THR A 988 -0.93 31.47 5.99
C THR A 988 -2.39 31.45 6.47
N ASP A 989 -2.64 31.30 7.77
CA ASP A 989 -3.99 31.45 8.33
C ASP A 989 -4.66 32.75 7.82
N SER A 990 -5.81 32.60 7.17
CA SER A 990 -6.49 33.65 6.41
C SER A 990 -7.91 33.87 6.89
N ILE A 991 -8.32 35.13 7.05
CA ILE A 991 -9.70 35.52 7.33
C ILE A 991 -10.24 36.29 6.13
N LEU A 992 -11.39 35.86 5.63
CA LEU A 992 -12.01 36.36 4.41
C LEU A 992 -13.48 36.67 4.69
N VAL A 993 -14.00 37.76 4.12
CA VAL A 993 -15.43 38.08 4.16
C VAL A 993 -15.97 38.07 2.75
N CYS A 994 -16.91 37.17 2.49
CA CYS A 994 -17.62 37.05 1.23
C CYS A 994 -19.01 37.64 1.36
N VAL A 995 -19.35 38.58 0.48
CA VAL A 995 -20.70 39.10 0.31
C VAL A 995 -21.26 38.49 -0.97
N CYS A 996 -22.33 37.72 -0.84
CA CYS A 996 -22.94 36.93 -1.90
C CYS A 996 -24.34 37.46 -2.21
#